data_AF-A0A251YFW1-F1
#
_entry.id   AF-A0A251YFW1-F1
#
_cell.length_a   1.000
_cell.length_b   1.000
_cell.length_c   1.000
_cell.angle_alpha   90.00
_cell.angle_beta   90.00
_cell.angle_gamma   90.00
#
_symmetry.space_group_name_H-M   'P 1'
#
loop_
_entity.id
_entity.type
_entity.pdbx_description
1 polymer ?
#
loop_
_entity_poly.entity_id
_entity_poly.type
_entity_poly.pdbx_seq_one_letter_code
_entity_poly.pdbx_strand_id
1 'polypeptide(L)'
;MAVRRADADDIRTGGRRPAVLPTTGPRRPLGAAEVALEGGLLAHWQERNRSRTIPHAIASIAAAGNLDDLRAAVDGPGERPVPRYPFLDTDVYKTLEGIAYEVGRGAASPEMRAFVDEATDVLERVQADDGYIGSYVQRPGSDREPWSDLAWGHELYNLGHLIQAAVADSRQGGDGRLLAVARRFADAAVRAFGPGGRVEVCGHPEVEMALVELHRETGERAYLDLASAFVDRRGHGTVATRIFPAEYFQDAHPFREMPAVTGHAVRMAYLAAGATDVAVETGDAELLAASVRLFDDAVRTRLYVTGGLGSRHSDEAIGDAFELPSERSYSETCAAIAVMQWAWRLFLATGEPRFLDTYETVLLNAYAVGLSADGTGFFYDNPLQRRPDHHARSGAETEGELMRRPWFTCPCCPPNIVRWMSELQDHVAVQDGDDLVIAHATACVIRTDALDVRVTTAYPWDGAVRVEVLRASGAQAGIVLRRPGWCRSATASVQGADGAAAAVDALSSDRWIRATRAWAAGDALVVELDMPVRALGSHPHLDATRGSLAVARGPIVFAVEQEDAGAPVDDLLLDPRDLAAARTVPLPLAAPWGAVADPADPAPGIALAVRLRRALPAPDELYPEVVPGTTAPAASADPVDAVLVPYALWGNRSPGAMRVWIRAADPG
;
A
#
# COMPACT_ATOMS: atom_id res chain seq x y z
N MET A 1 36.53 4.39 -8.85
CA MET A 1 37.27 3.14 -8.51
C MET A 1 36.23 2.03 -8.26
N ALA A 2 36.26 0.91 -9.01
CA ALA A 2 35.21 -0.13 -8.93
C ALA A 2 35.03 -0.69 -7.50
N VAL A 3 33.78 -1.03 -7.12
CA VAL A 3 33.46 -1.69 -5.84
C VAL A 3 34.37 -2.91 -5.68
N ARG A 4 35.21 -2.94 -4.63
CA ARG A 4 36.06 -4.09 -4.39
C ARG A 4 35.21 -5.19 -3.77
N ARG A 5 35.35 -6.41 -4.28
CA ARG A 5 34.65 -7.62 -3.78
C ARG A 5 34.77 -7.80 -2.25
N ALA A 6 35.87 -7.32 -1.66
CA ALA A 6 36.10 -7.31 -0.22
C ALA A 6 35.08 -6.42 0.55
N ASP A 7 34.68 -5.27 -0.02
CA ASP A 7 33.68 -4.39 0.60
C ASP A 7 32.29 -5.04 0.59
N ALA A 8 31.98 -5.90 -0.38
CA ALA A 8 30.71 -6.62 -0.48
C ALA A 8 30.64 -7.84 0.44
N ASP A 9 31.74 -8.57 0.62
CA ASP A 9 31.79 -9.76 1.47
C ASP A 9 31.71 -9.42 2.98
N ASP A 10 32.23 -8.27 3.41
CA ASP A 10 32.22 -7.82 4.82
C ASP A 10 30.82 -7.41 5.33
N ILE A 11 29.85 -7.16 4.44
CA ILE A 11 28.50 -6.66 4.79
C ILE A 11 27.44 -7.78 4.78
N ARG A 12 27.79 -9.00 4.34
CA ARG A 12 26.82 -10.10 4.25
C ARG A 12 26.31 -10.51 5.62
N THR A 13 25.07 -10.17 5.90
CA THR A 13 24.33 -10.76 7.02
C THR A 13 23.77 -12.12 6.60
N GLY A 14 23.88 -13.15 7.43
CA GLY A 14 23.22 -14.42 7.16
C GLY A 14 21.69 -14.34 7.36
N GLY A 15 20.92 -14.86 6.41
CA GLY A 15 19.47 -15.09 6.55
C GLY A 15 18.57 -14.05 5.88
N ARG A 16 17.36 -14.47 5.49
CA ARG A 16 16.34 -13.58 4.91
C ARG A 16 15.68 -12.73 6.00
N ARG A 17 15.53 -11.42 5.79
CA ARG A 17 15.01 -10.46 6.79
C ARG A 17 13.88 -9.59 6.21
N PRO A 18 12.99 -9.04 7.04
CA PRO A 18 11.84 -8.26 6.57
C PRO A 18 12.21 -6.88 6.03
N ALA A 19 11.32 -6.31 5.21
CA ALA A 19 11.40 -4.96 4.62
C ALA A 19 11.68 -3.84 5.63
N VAL A 20 11.02 -3.91 6.79
CA VAL A 20 11.14 -2.94 7.89
C VAL A 20 11.64 -3.71 9.10
N LEU A 21 12.77 -3.30 9.68
CA LEU A 21 13.39 -4.04 10.79
C LEU A 21 13.89 -3.08 11.88
N PRO A 22 13.00 -2.58 12.76
CA PRO A 22 13.41 -1.72 13.87
C PRO A 22 14.47 -2.39 14.75
N THR A 23 15.52 -1.66 15.12
CA THR A 23 16.54 -2.19 16.05
C THR A 23 16.12 -2.08 17.51
N THR A 24 15.13 -1.24 17.78
CA THR A 24 14.56 -0.98 19.09
C THR A 24 13.06 -1.26 19.12
N GLY A 25 12.55 -1.68 20.27
CA GLY A 25 11.14 -2.00 20.49
C GLY A 25 10.91 -3.50 20.70
N PRO A 26 9.77 -3.88 21.28
CA PRO A 26 9.52 -5.27 21.66
C PRO A 26 9.04 -6.14 20.48
N ARG A 27 8.57 -5.52 19.39
CA ARG A 27 7.94 -6.21 18.26
C ARG A 27 8.88 -6.35 17.09
N ARG A 28 9.32 -7.59 16.87
CA ARG A 28 10.18 -7.98 15.74
C ARG A 28 9.31 -8.48 14.59
N PRO A 29 9.32 -7.82 13.43
CA PRO A 29 8.60 -8.33 12.26
C PRO A 29 9.16 -9.68 11.79
N LEU A 30 8.27 -10.54 11.30
CA LEU A 30 8.60 -11.82 10.71
C LEU A 30 8.52 -11.69 9.18
N GLY A 31 9.59 -12.07 8.47
CA GLY A 31 9.73 -11.84 7.04
C GLY A 31 9.73 -13.13 6.23
N ALA A 32 10.25 -13.05 5.00
CA ALA A 32 10.36 -14.19 4.06
C ALA A 32 11.15 -15.42 4.57
N ALA A 33 11.92 -15.31 5.66
CA ALA A 33 12.51 -16.48 6.31
C ALA A 33 11.49 -17.26 7.14
N GLU A 34 10.60 -16.56 7.83
CA GLU A 34 9.66 -17.11 8.80
C GLU A 34 8.27 -17.35 8.22
N VAL A 35 7.80 -16.48 7.32
CA VAL A 35 6.45 -16.49 6.76
C VAL A 35 6.46 -16.96 5.32
N ALA A 36 5.73 -18.03 5.04
CA ALA A 36 5.47 -18.54 3.70
C ALA A 36 3.97 -18.48 3.40
N LEU A 37 3.57 -17.73 2.37
CA LEU A 37 2.18 -17.75 1.89
C LEU A 37 1.96 -19.04 1.10
N GLU A 38 1.09 -19.92 1.58
CA GLU A 38 0.83 -21.25 0.99
C GLU A 38 -0.52 -21.30 0.22
N GLY A 39 -1.27 -20.19 0.17
CA GLY A 39 -2.54 -20.09 -0.55
C GLY A 39 -3.30 -18.78 -0.28
N GLY A 40 -4.59 -18.75 -0.65
CA GLY A 40 -5.46 -17.59 -0.42
C GLY A 40 -5.09 -16.34 -1.22
N LEU A 41 -5.75 -15.21 -0.93
CA LEU A 41 -5.69 -14.00 -1.75
C LEU A 41 -4.26 -13.45 -1.93
N LEU A 42 -3.50 -13.35 -0.84
CA LEU A 42 -2.16 -12.74 -0.88
C LEU A 42 -1.16 -13.61 -1.65
N ALA A 43 -1.21 -14.95 -1.51
CA ALA A 43 -0.36 -15.84 -2.31
C ALA A 43 -0.68 -15.72 -3.81
N HIS A 44 -1.98 -15.63 -4.17
CA HIS A 44 -2.40 -15.42 -5.55
C HIS A 44 -1.90 -14.08 -6.11
N TRP A 45 -1.89 -13.02 -5.31
CA TRP A 45 -1.34 -11.73 -5.73
C TRP A 45 0.16 -11.78 -5.94
N GLN A 46 0.91 -12.46 -5.07
CA GLN A 46 2.35 -12.68 -5.28
C GLN A 46 2.61 -13.49 -6.55
N GLU A 47 1.80 -14.52 -6.80
CA GLU A 47 1.92 -15.30 -8.02
C GLU A 47 1.63 -14.49 -9.27
N ARG A 48 0.56 -13.68 -9.26
CA ARG A 48 0.25 -12.77 -10.36
C ARG A 48 1.39 -11.77 -10.57
N ASN A 49 1.95 -11.22 -9.49
CA ASN A 49 3.07 -10.30 -9.59
C ASN A 49 4.27 -10.95 -10.29
N ARG A 50 4.64 -12.14 -9.82
CA ARG A 50 5.76 -12.93 -10.35
C ARG A 50 5.57 -13.36 -11.80
N SER A 51 4.39 -13.85 -12.16
CA SER A 51 4.13 -14.46 -13.46
C SER A 51 3.67 -13.47 -14.54
N ARG A 52 3.17 -12.29 -14.16
CA ARG A 52 2.55 -11.33 -15.09
C ARG A 52 3.11 -9.92 -14.93
N THR A 53 3.05 -9.36 -13.72
CA THR A 53 3.32 -7.93 -13.49
C THR A 53 4.81 -7.59 -13.60
N ILE A 54 5.71 -8.39 -13.00
CA ILE A 54 7.16 -8.16 -13.08
C ILE A 54 7.66 -8.28 -14.53
N PRO A 55 7.36 -9.34 -15.31
CA PRO A 55 7.75 -9.41 -16.72
C PRO A 55 7.23 -8.21 -17.53
N HIS A 56 5.98 -7.82 -17.30
CA HIS A 56 5.38 -6.64 -17.95
C HIS A 56 6.10 -5.33 -17.59
N ALA A 57 6.49 -5.17 -16.32
CA ALA A 57 7.24 -4.01 -15.86
C ALA A 57 8.65 -3.97 -16.48
N ILE A 58 9.37 -5.10 -16.51
CA ILE A 58 10.69 -5.20 -17.17
C ILE A 58 10.58 -4.80 -18.65
N ALA A 59 9.62 -5.38 -19.38
CA ALA A 59 9.40 -5.05 -20.79
C ALA A 59 9.03 -3.58 -20.99
N SER A 60 8.21 -3.01 -20.12
CA SER A 60 7.79 -1.60 -20.20
C SER A 60 8.93 -0.64 -19.89
N ILE A 61 9.78 -0.95 -18.91
CA ILE A 61 10.99 -0.18 -18.56
C ILE A 61 12.01 -0.24 -19.70
N ALA A 62 12.20 -1.41 -20.30
CA ALA A 62 13.07 -1.57 -21.47
C ALA A 62 12.55 -0.74 -22.65
N ALA A 63 11.25 -0.79 -22.94
CA ALA A 63 10.63 -0.01 -24.01
C ALA A 63 10.67 1.50 -23.75
N ALA A 64 10.49 1.91 -22.49
CA ALA A 64 10.61 3.30 -22.07
C ALA A 64 12.06 3.79 -22.08
N GLY A 65 13.03 2.89 -21.94
CA GLY A 65 14.47 3.12 -22.04
C GLY A 65 15.13 3.68 -20.77
N ASN A 66 14.55 3.44 -19.59
CA ASN A 66 15.09 3.98 -18.34
C ASN A 66 16.53 3.51 -18.05
N LEU A 67 16.88 2.26 -18.38
CA LEU A 67 18.27 1.77 -18.26
C LEU A 67 19.22 2.44 -19.25
N ASP A 68 18.73 2.81 -20.44
CA ASP A 68 19.54 3.51 -21.43
C ASP A 68 19.80 4.96 -20.99
N ASP A 69 18.87 5.58 -20.27
CA ASP A 69 19.06 6.91 -19.70
C ASP A 69 20.22 6.93 -18.69
N LEU A 70 20.32 5.88 -17.85
CA LEU A 70 21.47 5.67 -16.96
C LEU A 70 22.76 5.46 -17.76
N ARG A 71 22.76 4.56 -18.76
CA ARG A 71 23.94 4.27 -19.61
C ARG A 71 24.48 5.50 -20.33
N ALA A 72 23.61 6.39 -20.77
CA ALA A 72 23.99 7.58 -21.52
C ALA A 72 25.00 8.45 -20.76
N ALA A 73 25.00 8.42 -19.41
CA ALA A 73 25.96 9.13 -18.57
C ALA A 73 27.43 8.75 -18.84
N VAL A 74 27.68 7.51 -19.31
CA VAL A 74 29.04 7.00 -19.60
C VAL A 74 29.26 6.69 -21.08
N ASP A 75 28.22 6.24 -21.78
CA ASP A 75 28.32 5.79 -23.17
C ASP A 75 28.14 6.94 -24.18
N GLY A 76 27.74 8.13 -23.70
CA GLY A 76 27.46 9.29 -24.54
C GLY A 76 26.00 9.31 -25.04
N PRO A 77 25.62 10.35 -25.81
CA PRO A 77 24.23 10.55 -26.18
C PRO A 77 23.76 9.47 -27.15
N GLY A 78 22.69 8.77 -26.79
CA GLY A 78 21.94 7.92 -27.72
C GLY A 78 21.04 8.74 -28.66
N GLU A 79 20.24 8.06 -29.47
CA GLU A 79 19.26 8.68 -30.38
C GLU A 79 17.95 9.11 -29.66
N ARG A 80 17.79 8.76 -28.38
CA ARG A 80 16.55 9.01 -27.61
C ARG A 80 16.45 10.46 -27.11
N PRO A 81 15.24 11.06 -27.09
CA PRO A 81 15.00 12.37 -26.50
C PRO A 81 15.34 12.42 -25.01
N VAL A 82 15.67 13.62 -24.51
CA VAL A 82 15.89 13.84 -23.08
C VAL A 82 14.63 13.44 -22.29
N PRO A 83 14.77 12.63 -21.23
CA PRO A 83 13.66 12.25 -20.38
C PRO A 83 12.90 13.45 -19.82
N ARG A 84 11.57 13.36 -19.79
CA ARG A 84 10.73 14.43 -19.23
C ARG A 84 10.90 14.58 -17.71
N TYR A 85 11.05 13.46 -17.01
CA TYR A 85 11.03 13.42 -15.55
C TYR A 85 12.40 13.05 -15.00
N PRO A 86 12.86 13.71 -13.91
CA PRO A 86 14.17 13.45 -13.34
C PRO A 86 14.24 12.20 -12.44
N PHE A 87 13.09 11.56 -12.17
CA PHE A 87 12.96 10.42 -11.26
C PHE A 87 12.77 9.07 -11.96
N LEU A 88 12.96 8.99 -13.28
CA LEU A 88 12.76 7.73 -14.04
C LEU A 88 13.71 6.61 -13.63
N ASP A 89 14.85 6.94 -13.01
CA ASP A 89 15.76 5.95 -12.43
C ASP A 89 15.05 5.09 -11.36
N THR A 90 14.08 5.66 -10.64
CA THR A 90 13.36 4.95 -9.57
C THR A 90 12.49 3.82 -10.08
N ASP A 91 12.09 3.83 -11.34
CA ASP A 91 11.31 2.74 -11.91
C ASP A 91 12.16 1.46 -12.02
N VAL A 92 13.45 1.62 -12.29
CA VAL A 92 14.44 0.53 -12.22
C VAL A 92 14.60 0.09 -10.76
N TYR A 93 14.80 1.03 -9.84
CA TYR A 93 15.07 0.73 -8.43
C TYR A 93 13.90 0.00 -7.75
N LYS A 94 12.67 0.50 -7.87
CA LYS A 94 11.46 -0.16 -7.34
C LYS A 94 11.25 -1.56 -7.95
N THR A 95 11.61 -1.75 -9.22
CA THR A 95 11.52 -3.07 -9.86
C THR A 95 12.60 -4.02 -9.32
N LEU A 96 13.83 -3.55 -9.11
CA LEU A 96 14.90 -4.31 -8.44
C LEU A 96 14.49 -4.72 -7.02
N GLU A 97 13.88 -3.81 -6.27
CA GLU A 97 13.36 -4.08 -4.91
C GLU A 97 12.38 -5.26 -4.91
N GLY A 98 11.40 -5.28 -5.82
CA GLY A 98 10.48 -6.42 -5.93
C GLY A 98 11.16 -7.72 -6.37
N ILE A 99 12.06 -7.65 -7.35
CA ILE A 99 12.80 -8.84 -7.83
C ILE A 99 13.70 -9.43 -6.74
N ALA A 100 14.26 -8.62 -5.83
CA ALA A 100 15.08 -9.10 -4.72
C ALA A 100 14.34 -10.17 -3.89
N TYR A 101 13.06 -9.96 -3.58
CA TYR A 101 12.23 -10.96 -2.88
C TYR A 101 12.00 -12.22 -3.70
N GLU A 102 11.80 -12.10 -5.02
CA GLU A 102 11.66 -13.29 -5.89
C GLU A 102 12.97 -14.08 -5.97
N VAL A 103 14.12 -13.40 -5.96
CA VAL A 103 15.44 -14.03 -5.88
C VAL A 103 15.61 -14.74 -4.55
N GLY A 104 15.33 -14.07 -3.42
CA GLY A 104 15.41 -14.64 -2.08
C GLY A 104 14.47 -15.82 -1.87
N ARG A 105 13.31 -15.84 -2.53
CA ARG A 105 12.39 -16.97 -2.54
C ARG A 105 12.88 -18.15 -3.39
N GLY A 106 13.87 -17.94 -4.25
CA GLY A 106 14.29 -18.91 -5.27
C GLY A 106 13.30 -19.03 -6.44
N ALA A 107 12.44 -18.03 -6.61
CA ALA A 107 11.32 -18.04 -7.56
C ALA A 107 11.54 -17.12 -8.78
N ALA A 108 12.63 -16.33 -8.78
CA ALA A 108 12.98 -15.43 -9.87
C ALA A 108 13.30 -16.17 -11.19
N SER A 109 12.68 -15.70 -12.28
CA SER A 109 12.90 -16.21 -13.63
C SER A 109 14.29 -15.82 -14.17
N PRO A 110 14.78 -16.46 -15.25
CA PRO A 110 16.02 -16.04 -15.92
C PRO A 110 16.00 -14.59 -16.38
N GLU A 111 14.85 -14.09 -16.85
CA GLU A 111 14.65 -12.69 -17.26
C GLU A 111 14.80 -11.74 -16.08
N MET A 112 14.20 -12.06 -14.92
CA MET A 112 14.34 -11.26 -13.70
C MET A 112 15.80 -11.18 -13.24
N ARG A 113 16.52 -12.31 -13.28
CA ARG A 113 17.95 -12.35 -12.91
C ARG A 113 18.80 -11.54 -13.87
N ALA A 114 18.55 -11.67 -15.18
CA ALA A 114 19.24 -10.88 -16.19
C ALA A 114 19.03 -9.37 -15.98
N PHE A 115 17.80 -8.95 -15.64
CA PHE A 115 17.51 -7.55 -15.33
C PHE A 115 18.27 -7.06 -14.09
N VAL A 116 18.34 -7.87 -13.01
CA VAL A 116 19.13 -7.53 -11.81
C VAL A 116 20.60 -7.37 -12.13
N ASP A 117 21.18 -8.33 -12.85
CA ASP A 117 22.59 -8.30 -13.23
C ASP A 117 22.90 -7.09 -14.12
N GLU A 118 22.09 -6.87 -15.16
CA GLU A 118 22.24 -5.77 -16.12
C GLU A 118 22.09 -4.40 -15.45
N ALA A 119 21.07 -4.21 -14.61
CA ALA A 119 20.85 -2.95 -13.92
C ALA A 119 21.97 -2.67 -12.90
N THR A 120 22.41 -3.68 -12.15
CA THR A 120 23.51 -3.54 -11.18
C THR A 120 24.82 -3.20 -11.89
N ASP A 121 25.14 -3.87 -13.01
CA ASP A 121 26.31 -3.57 -13.84
C ASP A 121 26.28 -2.12 -14.36
N VAL A 122 25.12 -1.64 -14.81
CA VAL A 122 24.95 -0.25 -15.25
C VAL A 122 25.19 0.70 -14.08
N LEU A 123 24.59 0.44 -12.92
CA LEU A 123 24.70 1.31 -11.75
C LEU A 123 26.14 1.42 -11.24
N GLU A 124 26.89 0.33 -11.20
CA GLU A 124 28.32 0.35 -10.85
C GLU A 124 29.16 1.17 -11.83
N ARG A 125 28.83 1.12 -13.13
CA ARG A 125 29.54 1.86 -14.18
C ARG A 125 29.26 3.36 -14.14
N VAL A 126 28.00 3.76 -13.94
CA VAL A 126 27.57 5.17 -14.04
C VAL A 126 27.84 5.95 -12.76
N GLN A 127 28.07 5.25 -11.63
CA GLN A 127 28.36 5.88 -10.36
C GLN A 127 29.65 6.71 -10.43
N ALA A 128 29.52 8.02 -10.15
CA ALA A 128 30.62 8.94 -10.15
C ALA A 128 31.68 8.58 -9.08
N ASP A 129 32.88 9.17 -9.16
CA ASP A 129 33.96 8.89 -8.20
C ASP A 129 33.56 9.28 -6.77
N ASP A 130 32.81 10.37 -6.61
CA ASP A 130 32.24 10.80 -5.33
C ASP A 130 30.99 10.00 -4.92
N GLY A 131 30.58 8.99 -5.68
CA GLY A 131 29.45 8.11 -5.36
C GLY A 131 28.10 8.57 -5.88
N TYR A 132 27.99 9.76 -6.47
CA TYR A 132 26.72 10.28 -7.02
C TYR A 132 26.18 9.42 -8.19
N ILE A 133 24.86 9.24 -8.23
CA ILE A 133 24.12 8.64 -9.35
C ILE A 133 22.89 9.51 -9.65
N GLY A 134 22.70 9.89 -10.90
CA GLY A 134 21.46 10.50 -11.34
C GLY A 134 21.49 10.70 -12.85
N SER A 135 20.79 9.84 -13.59
CA SER A 135 20.81 9.87 -15.06
C SER A 135 20.42 11.24 -15.60
N TYR A 136 19.44 11.87 -14.96
CA TYR A 136 18.97 13.19 -15.36
C TYR A 136 20.05 14.25 -15.23
N VAL A 137 20.87 14.25 -14.17
CA VAL A 137 21.94 15.25 -13.98
C VAL A 137 23.18 14.89 -14.80
N GLN A 138 23.55 13.60 -14.84
CA GLN A 138 24.75 13.08 -15.50
C GLN A 138 24.59 12.89 -17.02
N ARG A 139 23.40 13.14 -17.59
CA ARG A 139 23.17 12.98 -19.04
C ARG A 139 24.12 13.86 -19.88
N PRO A 140 24.54 13.39 -21.07
CA PRO A 140 25.36 14.18 -21.99
C PRO A 140 24.71 15.52 -22.34
N GLY A 141 25.50 16.60 -22.27
CA GLY A 141 25.02 17.96 -22.56
C GLY A 141 24.17 18.59 -21.46
N SER A 142 24.03 17.95 -20.30
CA SER A 142 23.48 18.60 -19.10
C SER A 142 24.40 19.70 -18.60
N ASP A 143 23.82 20.85 -18.25
CA ASP A 143 24.46 21.96 -17.55
C ASP A 143 24.10 21.99 -16.05
N ARG A 144 23.43 20.92 -15.57
CA ARG A 144 22.99 20.81 -14.18
C ARG A 144 24.11 20.24 -13.31
N GLU A 145 24.30 20.85 -12.16
CA GLU A 145 25.15 20.32 -11.10
C GLU A 145 24.34 19.46 -10.13
N PRO A 146 24.95 18.42 -9.51
CA PRO A 146 24.34 17.70 -8.41
C PRO A 146 23.81 18.63 -7.32
N TRP A 147 22.62 18.33 -6.80
CA TRP A 147 21.95 19.04 -5.72
C TRP A 147 21.58 20.50 -6.03
N SER A 148 21.54 20.88 -7.31
CA SER A 148 21.22 22.25 -7.74
C SER A 148 19.72 22.56 -7.73
N ASP A 149 18.86 21.54 -7.75
CA ASP A 149 17.40 21.68 -7.81
C ASP A 149 16.72 20.66 -6.88
N LEU A 150 16.74 20.91 -5.57
CA LEU A 150 16.15 19.97 -4.60
C LEU A 150 14.61 19.99 -4.59
N ALA A 151 13.98 21.02 -5.15
CA ALA A 151 12.52 21.09 -5.27
C ALA A 151 11.99 20.13 -6.33
N TRP A 152 12.66 20.02 -7.49
CA TRP A 152 12.17 19.25 -8.64
C TRP A 152 13.13 18.18 -9.16
N GLY A 153 14.41 18.22 -8.80
CA GLY A 153 15.42 17.29 -9.30
C GLY A 153 15.28 15.86 -8.80
N HIS A 154 14.52 15.62 -7.73
CA HIS A 154 14.27 14.28 -7.15
C HIS A 154 15.53 13.48 -6.82
N GLU A 155 16.71 14.11 -6.71
CA GLU A 155 17.98 13.40 -6.56
C GLU A 155 18.04 12.57 -5.26
N LEU A 156 17.52 13.12 -4.15
CA LEU A 156 17.43 12.39 -2.88
C LEU A 156 16.30 11.34 -2.88
N TYR A 157 15.21 11.55 -3.63
CA TYR A 157 14.16 10.56 -3.85
C TYR A 157 14.67 9.36 -4.70
N ASN A 158 15.55 9.64 -5.67
CA ASN A 158 16.23 8.59 -6.43
C ASN A 158 17.17 7.81 -5.52
N LEU A 159 17.92 8.50 -4.65
CA LEU A 159 18.79 7.87 -3.66
C LEU A 159 18.02 6.94 -2.73
N GLY A 160 16.92 7.39 -2.10
CA GLY A 160 16.25 6.52 -1.13
C GLY A 160 15.60 5.31 -1.80
N HIS A 161 15.02 5.44 -3.01
CA HIS A 161 14.52 4.27 -3.73
C HIS A 161 15.65 3.28 -4.11
N LEU A 162 16.84 3.78 -4.46
CA LEU A 162 18.01 2.92 -4.65
C LEU A 162 18.42 2.23 -3.34
N ILE A 163 18.40 2.96 -2.22
CA ILE A 163 18.67 2.40 -0.90
C ILE A 163 17.66 1.29 -0.56
N GLN A 164 16.36 1.51 -0.78
CA GLN A 164 15.33 0.50 -0.48
C GLN A 164 15.53 -0.75 -1.33
N ALA A 165 15.81 -0.61 -2.62
CA ALA A 165 16.15 -1.73 -3.49
C ALA A 165 17.39 -2.51 -3.00
N ALA A 166 18.43 -1.78 -2.59
CA ALA A 166 19.68 -2.35 -2.13
C ALA A 166 19.57 -3.05 -0.76
N VAL A 167 18.76 -2.48 0.14
CA VAL A 167 18.45 -3.10 1.43
C VAL A 167 17.60 -4.36 1.22
N ALA A 168 16.62 -4.33 0.32
CA ALA A 168 15.84 -5.51 -0.04
C ALA A 168 16.76 -6.61 -0.61
N ASP A 169 17.62 -6.29 -1.57
CA ASP A 169 18.60 -7.24 -2.14
C ASP A 169 19.48 -7.85 -1.04
N SER A 170 20.09 -7.03 -0.17
CA SER A 170 20.90 -7.50 0.96
C SER A 170 20.11 -8.44 1.89
N ARG A 171 18.92 -8.02 2.31
CA ARG A 171 18.06 -8.77 3.22
C ARG A 171 17.47 -10.03 2.61
N GLN A 172 17.46 -10.17 1.29
CA GLN A 172 17.00 -11.36 0.58
C GLN A 172 18.15 -12.28 0.13
N GLY A 173 19.39 -11.97 0.53
CA GLY A 173 20.56 -12.81 0.26
C GLY A 173 21.27 -12.49 -1.06
N GLY A 174 21.14 -11.24 -1.53
CA GLY A 174 21.89 -10.69 -2.66
C GLY A 174 23.40 -10.70 -2.44
N ASP A 175 24.14 -10.42 -3.51
CA ASP A 175 25.60 -10.60 -3.50
C ASP A 175 26.37 -9.44 -2.85
N GLY A 176 25.68 -8.35 -2.50
CA GLY A 176 26.20 -7.15 -1.83
C GLY A 176 26.59 -6.01 -2.78
N ARG A 177 26.58 -6.22 -4.11
CA ARG A 177 26.97 -5.19 -5.08
C ARG A 177 26.03 -3.98 -5.06
N LEU A 178 24.72 -4.22 -5.09
CA LEU A 178 23.72 -3.15 -5.07
C LEU A 178 23.79 -2.35 -3.76
N LEU A 179 24.04 -3.01 -2.62
CA LEU A 179 24.27 -2.35 -1.32
C LEU A 179 25.51 -1.47 -1.32
N ALA A 180 26.63 -1.93 -1.89
CA ALA A 180 27.83 -1.11 -2.00
C ALA A 180 27.61 0.15 -2.87
N VAL A 181 26.86 0.02 -3.97
CA VAL A 181 26.47 1.16 -4.81
C VAL A 181 25.62 2.16 -4.02
N ALA A 182 24.55 1.70 -3.36
CA ALA A 182 23.67 2.56 -2.58
C ALA A 182 24.40 3.29 -1.44
N ARG A 183 25.29 2.59 -0.73
CA ARG A 183 26.12 3.18 0.34
C ARG A 183 26.99 4.32 -0.17
N ARG A 184 27.68 4.15 -1.30
CA ARG A 184 28.52 5.21 -1.87
C ARG A 184 27.70 6.46 -2.23
N PHE A 185 26.48 6.29 -2.71
CA PHE A 185 25.59 7.41 -3.00
C PHE A 185 25.05 8.05 -1.72
N ALA A 186 24.69 7.26 -0.71
CA ALA A 186 24.32 7.75 0.61
C ALA A 186 25.45 8.53 1.28
N ASP A 187 26.71 8.08 1.15
CA ASP A 187 27.88 8.79 1.67
C ASP A 187 28.08 10.15 0.96
N ALA A 188 27.74 10.24 -0.32
CA ALA A 188 27.73 11.51 -1.06
C ALA A 188 26.68 12.47 -0.47
N ALA A 189 25.49 11.97 -0.15
CA ALA A 189 24.46 12.76 0.52
C ALA A 189 24.87 13.17 1.95
N VAL A 190 25.50 12.28 2.73
CA VAL A 190 26.05 12.61 4.05
C VAL A 190 27.09 13.72 3.96
N ARG A 191 28.01 13.69 2.99
CA ARG A 191 28.97 14.78 2.78
C ARG A 191 28.30 16.09 2.39
N ALA A 192 27.24 16.04 1.58
CA ALA A 192 26.56 17.24 1.10
C ALA A 192 25.64 17.88 2.14
N PHE A 193 24.90 17.07 2.92
CA PHE A 193 23.80 17.50 3.78
C PHE A 193 23.99 17.19 5.27
N GLY A 194 25.06 16.50 5.64
CA GLY A 194 25.39 16.20 7.04
C GLY A 194 25.76 17.45 7.87
N PRO A 195 26.32 17.27 9.07
CA PRO A 195 26.71 18.38 9.93
C PRO A 195 27.63 19.40 9.23
N GLY A 196 27.23 20.68 9.22
CA GLY A 196 27.96 21.76 8.54
C GLY A 196 27.78 21.81 7.01
N GLY A 197 26.97 20.92 6.44
CA GLY A 197 26.60 20.90 5.03
C GLY A 197 25.38 21.78 4.71
N ARG A 198 24.77 21.50 3.56
CA ARG A 198 23.53 22.09 3.08
C ARG A 198 22.37 21.79 4.02
N VAL A 199 21.47 22.76 4.20
CA VAL A 199 20.31 22.68 5.10
C VAL A 199 19.01 22.37 4.36
N GLU A 200 19.04 22.42 3.04
CA GLU A 200 17.92 22.13 2.17
C GLU A 200 17.50 20.66 2.26
N VAL A 201 16.21 20.40 2.11
CA VAL A 201 15.62 19.06 2.09
C VAL A 201 15.09 18.70 0.70
N CYS A 202 14.85 17.42 0.45
CA CYS A 202 14.24 17.00 -0.81
C CYS A 202 12.80 17.51 -0.94
N GLY A 203 12.42 17.99 -2.12
CA GLY A 203 11.03 18.28 -2.45
C GLY A 203 10.13 17.05 -2.45
N HIS A 204 10.65 15.83 -2.56
CA HIS A 204 9.88 14.59 -2.45
C HIS A 204 10.45 13.73 -1.31
N PRO A 205 9.82 13.74 -0.11
CA PRO A 205 10.20 12.87 1.01
C PRO A 205 10.13 11.40 0.62
N GLU A 206 11.13 10.63 1.01
CA GLU A 206 11.28 9.19 0.76
C GLU A 206 12.61 8.74 1.39
N VAL A 207 13.66 9.54 1.13
CA VAL A 207 15.04 9.32 1.60
C VAL A 207 15.15 9.18 3.12
N GLU A 208 14.27 9.84 3.88
CA GLU A 208 14.27 9.81 5.33
C GLU A 208 14.06 8.38 5.86
N MET A 209 13.06 7.66 5.34
CA MET A 209 12.82 6.27 5.76
C MET A 209 13.89 5.32 5.22
N ALA A 210 14.37 5.57 3.99
CA ALA A 210 15.39 4.76 3.35
C ALA A 210 16.72 4.81 4.11
N LEU A 211 17.17 6.00 4.52
CA LEU A 211 18.38 6.18 5.31
C LEU A 211 18.31 5.48 6.68
N VAL A 212 17.12 5.44 7.31
CA VAL A 212 16.94 4.66 8.54
C VAL A 212 17.06 3.16 8.27
N GLU A 213 16.48 2.65 7.18
CA GLU A 213 16.66 1.25 6.78
C GLU A 213 18.13 0.93 6.44
N LEU A 214 18.86 1.85 5.82
CA LEU A 214 20.28 1.70 5.58
C LEU A 214 21.09 1.70 6.87
N HIS A 215 20.73 2.53 7.85
CA HIS A 215 21.30 2.49 9.19
C HIS A 215 21.06 1.13 9.86
N ARG A 216 19.82 0.63 9.84
CA ARG A 216 19.44 -0.70 10.37
C ARG A 216 20.25 -1.82 9.72
N GLU A 217 20.54 -1.68 8.42
CA GLU A 217 21.25 -2.68 7.63
C GLU A 217 22.77 -2.65 7.83
N THR A 218 23.36 -1.46 7.98
CA THR A 218 24.82 -1.28 7.97
C THR A 218 25.42 -0.97 9.35
N GLY A 219 24.60 -0.55 10.30
CA GLY A 219 25.03 0.00 11.59
C GLY A 219 25.65 1.41 11.51
N GLU A 220 25.74 2.03 10.33
CA GLU A 220 26.36 3.35 10.17
C GLU A 220 25.44 4.45 10.70
N ARG A 221 25.87 5.12 11.77
CA ARG A 221 25.09 6.12 12.49
C ARG A 221 24.87 7.39 11.67
N ALA A 222 25.79 7.74 10.77
CA ALA A 222 25.68 8.94 9.94
C ALA A 222 24.41 8.96 9.07
N TYR A 223 23.89 7.80 8.66
CA TYR A 223 22.65 7.70 7.90
C TYR A 223 21.42 8.05 8.76
N LEU A 224 21.35 7.55 9.99
CA LEU A 224 20.28 7.89 10.94
C LEU A 224 20.32 9.38 11.33
N ASP A 225 21.52 9.91 11.58
CA ASP A 225 21.67 11.34 11.92
C ASP A 225 21.25 12.24 10.75
N LEU A 226 21.56 11.85 9.50
CA LEU A 226 21.09 12.57 8.32
C LEU A 226 19.57 12.48 8.14
N ALA A 227 18.97 11.30 8.34
CA ALA A 227 17.52 11.12 8.30
C ALA A 227 16.82 12.00 9.32
N SER A 228 17.30 12.01 10.57
CA SER A 228 16.78 12.88 11.64
C SER A 228 16.89 14.35 11.25
N ALA A 229 18.05 14.76 10.71
CA ALA A 229 18.25 16.13 10.28
C ALA A 229 17.28 16.53 9.15
N PHE A 230 16.99 15.66 8.19
CA PHE A 230 16.01 15.96 7.13
C PHE A 230 14.59 16.12 7.68
N VAL A 231 14.17 15.26 8.62
CA VAL A 231 12.86 15.40 9.30
C VAL A 231 12.77 16.71 10.07
N ASP A 232 13.82 17.08 10.80
CA ASP A 232 13.86 18.29 11.63
C ASP A 232 13.95 19.59 10.81
N ARG A 233 14.69 19.57 9.69
CA ARG A 233 14.85 20.74 8.81
C ARG A 233 13.60 21.04 8.01
N ARG A 234 12.79 20.03 7.69
CA ARG A 234 11.56 20.21 6.92
C ARG A 234 10.55 21.05 7.72
N GLY A 235 9.87 21.97 7.03
CA GLY A 235 8.93 22.91 7.64
C GLY A 235 9.47 24.32 7.84
N HIS A 236 10.67 24.61 7.32
CA HIS A 236 11.37 25.88 7.52
C HIS A 236 11.57 26.66 6.20
N GLY A 237 10.84 26.29 5.13
CA GLY A 237 10.87 27.00 3.85
C GLY A 237 12.20 26.89 3.09
N THR A 238 12.87 25.74 3.21
CA THR A 238 14.15 25.48 2.53
C THR A 238 13.96 24.98 1.09
N VAL A 239 12.76 24.50 0.75
CA VAL A 239 12.41 24.06 -0.61
C VAL A 239 11.95 25.26 -1.44
N ALA A 240 12.55 25.44 -2.62
CA ALA A 240 12.20 26.55 -3.51
C ALA A 240 10.77 26.42 -4.08
N THR A 241 9.86 27.27 -3.64
CA THR A 241 8.47 27.32 -4.12
C THR A 241 8.36 28.20 -5.38
N ARG A 242 8.32 27.58 -6.56
CA ARG A 242 8.11 28.31 -7.84
C ARG A 242 6.73 28.06 -8.45
N ILE A 243 6.30 26.81 -8.45
CA ILE A 243 5.07 26.34 -9.12
C ILE A 243 4.00 25.99 -8.07
N PHE A 244 4.39 25.27 -7.02
CA PHE A 244 3.51 24.85 -5.94
C PHE A 244 3.85 25.55 -4.62
N PRO A 245 2.86 25.71 -3.73
CA PRO A 245 3.07 26.31 -2.43
C PRO A 245 3.85 25.36 -1.49
N ALA A 246 4.32 25.86 -0.36
CA ALA A 246 5.18 25.10 0.56
C ALA A 246 4.50 23.83 1.11
N GLU A 247 3.17 23.85 1.26
CA GLU A 247 2.35 22.73 1.71
C GLU A 247 2.48 21.52 0.79
N TYR A 248 2.62 21.72 -0.52
CA TYR A 248 2.81 20.63 -1.48
C TYR A 248 4.03 19.75 -1.15
N PHE A 249 5.09 20.39 -0.63
CA PHE A 249 6.35 19.78 -0.24
C PHE A 249 6.43 19.45 1.26
N GLN A 250 5.33 19.64 2.00
CA GLN A 250 5.26 19.53 3.47
C GLN A 250 6.28 20.45 4.19
N ASP A 251 6.62 21.59 3.57
CA ASP A 251 7.65 22.50 4.07
C ASP A 251 7.07 23.78 4.70
N ALA A 252 5.75 23.82 4.90
CA ALA A 252 5.03 24.95 5.51
C ALA A 252 5.06 24.96 7.05
N HIS A 253 5.21 23.79 7.68
CA HIS A 253 5.24 23.63 9.13
C HIS A 253 6.27 22.57 9.52
N PRO A 254 7.03 22.76 10.62
CA PRO A 254 7.82 21.68 11.20
C PRO A 254 6.93 20.45 11.44
N PHE A 255 7.41 19.24 11.18
CA PHE A 255 6.60 18.03 11.26
C PHE A 255 5.88 17.88 12.61
N ARG A 256 6.59 18.21 13.71
CA ARG A 256 6.04 18.17 15.09
C ARG A 256 4.89 19.14 15.32
N GLU A 257 4.88 20.26 14.60
CA GLU A 257 3.90 21.35 14.73
C GLU A 257 2.81 21.30 13.66
N MET A 258 2.92 20.38 12.69
CA MET A 258 1.96 20.25 11.61
C MET A 258 0.55 19.98 12.18
N PRO A 259 -0.46 20.81 11.85
CA PRO A 259 -1.78 20.70 12.46
C PRO A 259 -2.62 19.56 11.87
N ALA A 260 -2.36 19.20 10.61
CA ALA A 260 -3.10 18.21 9.85
C ALA A 260 -2.27 17.73 8.65
N VAL A 261 -2.58 16.56 8.11
CA VAL A 261 -1.93 16.08 6.87
C VAL A 261 -2.34 16.97 5.69
N THR A 262 -1.37 17.32 4.84
CA THR A 262 -1.57 18.28 3.74
C THR A 262 -0.60 18.04 2.56
N GLY A 263 -0.83 18.74 1.46
CA GLY A 263 0.01 18.70 0.27
C GLY A 263 -0.13 17.41 -0.51
N HIS A 264 0.89 17.07 -1.30
CA HIS A 264 0.89 15.85 -2.10
C HIS A 264 0.79 14.60 -1.22
N ALA A 265 -0.13 13.69 -1.53
CA ALA A 265 -0.49 12.56 -0.68
C ALA A 265 0.69 11.59 -0.41
N VAL A 266 1.41 11.17 -1.46
CA VAL A 266 2.58 10.28 -1.33
C VAL A 266 3.68 10.91 -0.48
N ARG A 267 4.09 12.14 -0.81
CA ARG A 267 5.10 12.90 -0.08
C ARG A 267 4.80 12.96 1.42
N MET A 268 3.55 13.32 1.78
CA MET A 268 3.14 13.41 3.17
C MET A 268 3.24 12.07 3.89
N ALA A 269 2.75 10.99 3.30
CA ALA A 269 2.77 9.67 3.92
C ALA A 269 4.18 9.06 3.99
N TYR A 270 5.03 9.27 2.97
CA TYR A 270 6.44 8.88 3.02
C TYR A 270 7.22 9.65 4.09
N LEU A 271 7.01 10.97 4.20
CA LEU A 271 7.60 11.76 5.28
C LEU A 271 7.19 11.22 6.66
N ALA A 272 5.91 10.91 6.84
CA ALA A 272 5.40 10.41 8.12
C ALA A 272 5.91 8.99 8.44
N ALA A 273 6.09 8.13 7.45
CA ALA A 273 6.78 6.85 7.60
C ALA A 273 8.23 7.04 8.06
N GLY A 274 8.99 7.91 7.39
CA GLY A 274 10.38 8.22 7.78
C GLY A 274 10.51 8.87 9.15
N ALA A 275 9.62 9.80 9.50
CA ALA A 275 9.56 10.41 10.82
C ALA A 275 9.25 9.37 11.92
N THR A 276 8.39 8.39 11.63
CA THR A 276 8.11 7.28 12.55
C THR A 276 9.35 6.41 12.76
N ASP A 277 10.08 6.09 11.69
CA ASP A 277 11.33 5.33 11.77
C ASP A 277 12.40 6.07 12.58
N VAL A 278 12.61 7.37 12.33
CA VAL A 278 13.51 8.22 13.12
C VAL A 278 13.10 8.21 14.59
N ALA A 279 11.82 8.40 14.89
CA ALA A 279 11.32 8.43 16.27
C ALA A 279 11.62 7.12 17.02
N VAL A 280 11.43 5.98 16.36
CA VAL A 280 11.71 4.66 16.93
C VAL A 280 13.21 4.51 17.22
N GLU A 281 14.07 4.71 16.23
CA GLU A 281 15.53 4.47 16.38
C GLU A 281 16.23 5.47 17.30
N THR A 282 15.65 6.65 17.50
CA THR A 282 16.21 7.70 18.39
C THR A 282 15.55 7.72 19.77
N GLY A 283 14.43 7.02 19.96
CA GLY A 283 13.63 7.11 21.17
C GLY A 283 12.90 8.46 21.35
N ASP A 284 12.66 9.20 20.26
CA ASP A 284 11.97 10.49 20.29
C ASP A 284 10.44 10.28 20.41
N ALA A 285 9.94 10.32 21.65
CA ALA A 285 8.53 10.17 21.95
C ALA A 285 7.66 11.33 21.42
N GLU A 286 8.21 12.54 21.27
CA GLU A 286 7.46 13.69 20.77
C GLU A 286 7.22 13.56 19.27
N LEU A 287 8.24 13.14 18.52
CA LEU A 287 8.12 12.88 17.08
C LEU A 287 7.16 11.72 16.80
N LEU A 288 7.21 10.65 17.60
CA LEU A 288 6.24 9.54 17.49
C LEU A 288 4.81 10.02 17.77
N ALA A 289 4.60 10.83 18.82
CA ALA A 289 3.29 11.38 19.14
C ALA A 289 2.74 12.30 18.03
N ALA A 290 3.61 13.08 17.38
CA ALA A 290 3.23 13.88 16.21
C ALA A 290 2.79 13.01 15.03
N SER A 291 3.54 11.93 14.75
CA SER A 291 3.18 10.96 13.70
C SER A 291 1.82 10.31 14.00
N VAL A 292 1.57 9.85 15.22
CA VAL A 292 0.28 9.28 15.62
C VAL A 292 -0.86 10.29 15.44
N ARG A 293 -0.68 11.54 15.88
CA ARG A 293 -1.69 12.61 15.75
C ARG A 293 -2.05 12.89 14.28
N LEU A 294 -1.05 12.95 13.40
CA LEU A 294 -1.26 13.19 11.97
C LEU A 294 -1.98 11.99 11.32
N PHE A 295 -1.67 10.76 11.74
CA PHE A 295 -2.37 9.58 11.26
C PHE A 295 -3.86 9.62 11.65
N ASP A 296 -4.15 10.00 12.89
CA ASP A 296 -5.52 10.16 13.38
C ASP A 296 -6.31 11.23 12.63
N ASP A 297 -5.66 12.35 12.30
CA ASP A 297 -6.26 13.38 11.45
C ASP A 297 -6.60 12.83 10.05
N ALA A 298 -5.65 12.12 9.42
CA ALA A 298 -5.84 11.50 8.11
C ALA A 298 -7.07 10.57 8.13
N VAL A 299 -7.11 9.60 9.05
CA VAL A 299 -8.20 8.62 9.17
C VAL A 299 -9.54 9.28 9.45
N ARG A 300 -9.59 10.28 10.35
CA ARG A 300 -10.83 10.88 10.80
C ARG A 300 -11.48 11.80 9.76
N THR A 301 -10.68 12.42 8.89
CA THR A 301 -11.15 13.56 8.09
C THR A 301 -10.78 13.52 6.61
N ARG A 302 -9.79 12.73 6.20
CA ARG A 302 -9.15 12.86 4.87
C ARG A 302 -8.93 11.54 4.12
N LEU A 303 -9.20 10.39 4.74
CA LEU A 303 -9.24 9.11 4.03
C LEU A 303 -10.63 8.85 3.47
N TYR A 304 -10.66 8.34 2.24
CA TYR A 304 -11.86 7.76 1.65
C TYR A 304 -12.25 6.47 2.38
N VAL A 305 -13.51 6.02 2.21
CA VAL A 305 -13.99 4.75 2.79
C VAL A 305 -13.18 3.52 2.33
N THR A 306 -12.51 3.63 1.18
CA THR A 306 -11.58 2.63 0.63
C THR A 306 -10.18 2.70 1.25
N GLY A 307 -9.90 3.68 2.11
CA GLY A 307 -8.56 3.99 2.62
C GLY A 307 -7.71 4.86 1.70
N GLY A 308 -8.24 5.30 0.55
CA GLY A 308 -7.52 6.18 -0.37
C GLY A 308 -7.21 7.54 0.25
N LEU A 309 -6.05 8.12 -0.09
CA LEU A 309 -5.59 9.44 0.36
C LEU A 309 -5.30 10.32 -0.85
N GLY A 310 -5.78 11.56 -0.81
CA GLY A 310 -5.65 12.53 -1.91
C GLY A 310 -6.98 12.74 -2.62
N SER A 311 -7.61 13.89 -2.41
CA SER A 311 -8.94 14.20 -2.92
C SER A 311 -8.95 15.23 -4.05
N ARG A 312 -7.78 15.76 -4.40
CA ARG A 312 -7.61 16.77 -5.45
C ARG A 312 -6.70 16.22 -6.55
N HIS A 313 -7.20 16.21 -7.79
CA HIS A 313 -6.36 15.94 -8.97
C HIS A 313 -5.33 17.05 -9.20
N SER A 314 -5.64 18.28 -8.80
CA SER A 314 -4.64 19.34 -8.73
C SER A 314 -3.59 18.95 -7.71
N ASP A 315 -2.37 18.82 -8.19
CA ASP A 315 -1.16 18.60 -7.38
C ASP A 315 -1.17 17.27 -6.60
N GLU A 316 -2.04 16.34 -6.98
CA GLU A 316 -2.15 14.99 -6.38
C GLU A 316 -2.32 15.08 -4.85
N ALA A 317 -3.09 16.09 -4.43
CA ALA A 317 -3.03 16.63 -3.08
C ALA A 317 -4.17 16.15 -2.16
N ILE A 318 -3.86 16.18 -0.88
CA ILE A 318 -4.80 16.03 0.22
C ILE A 318 -5.63 17.31 0.32
N GLY A 319 -6.96 17.19 0.23
CA GLY A 319 -7.88 18.31 0.42
C GLY A 319 -8.10 18.69 1.88
N ASP A 320 -9.04 19.60 2.08
CA ASP A 320 -9.43 20.06 3.40
C ASP A 320 -10.14 18.94 4.19
N ALA A 321 -10.29 19.14 5.50
CA ALA A 321 -11.03 18.18 6.33
C ALA A 321 -12.45 17.97 5.78
N PHE A 322 -12.82 16.70 5.56
CA PHE A 322 -14.08 16.26 4.97
C PHE A 322 -14.30 16.60 3.48
N GLU A 323 -13.28 17.08 2.77
CA GLU A 323 -13.30 17.26 1.32
C GLU A 323 -12.96 15.94 0.61
N LEU A 324 -13.98 15.11 0.38
CA LEU A 324 -13.82 13.76 -0.19
C LEU A 324 -14.81 13.50 -1.35
N PRO A 325 -14.69 14.22 -2.49
CA PRO A 325 -15.52 13.97 -3.67
C PRO A 325 -15.27 12.58 -4.26
N SER A 326 -16.35 11.85 -4.56
CA SER A 326 -16.25 10.47 -5.09
C SER A 326 -15.69 10.40 -6.51
N GLU A 327 -16.19 11.25 -7.41
CA GLU A 327 -15.81 11.23 -8.83
C GLU A 327 -14.41 11.81 -9.08
N ARG A 328 -14.00 12.80 -8.28
CA ARG A 328 -12.69 13.48 -8.39
C ARG A 328 -11.68 13.03 -7.34
N SER A 329 -11.93 11.86 -6.73
CA SER A 329 -10.98 11.24 -5.82
C SER A 329 -9.71 10.90 -6.60
N TYR A 330 -8.58 11.45 -6.17
CA TYR A 330 -7.29 11.09 -6.74
C TYR A 330 -6.87 9.73 -6.21
N SER A 331 -6.76 9.57 -4.89
CA SER A 331 -6.48 8.31 -4.20
C SER A 331 -5.42 7.47 -4.92
N GLU A 332 -4.25 8.06 -5.17
CA GLU A 332 -3.20 7.43 -5.96
C GLU A 332 -2.80 6.07 -5.39
N THR A 333 -2.52 5.09 -6.24
CA THR A 333 -2.04 3.77 -5.79
C THR A 333 -0.73 3.88 -4.99
N CYS A 334 0.19 4.80 -5.34
CA CYS A 334 1.38 5.07 -4.53
C CYS A 334 1.03 5.61 -3.13
N ALA A 335 -0.01 6.45 -3.01
CA ALA A 335 -0.42 6.99 -1.72
C ALA A 335 -1.01 5.88 -0.84
N ALA A 336 -1.71 4.90 -1.43
CA ALA A 336 -2.15 3.71 -0.71
C ALA A 336 -0.97 2.92 -0.12
N ILE A 337 0.09 2.69 -0.91
CA ILE A 337 1.31 2.03 -0.43
C ILE A 337 1.96 2.84 0.70
N ALA A 338 2.11 4.15 0.53
CA ALA A 338 2.69 5.03 1.53
C ALA A 338 1.92 5.02 2.87
N VAL A 339 0.58 5.03 2.82
CA VAL A 339 -0.27 4.93 4.01
C VAL A 339 -0.09 3.57 4.70
N MET A 340 0.01 2.47 3.94
CA MET A 340 0.30 1.15 4.50
C MET A 340 1.68 1.08 5.16
N GLN A 341 2.71 1.65 4.51
CA GLN A 341 4.06 1.74 5.08
C GLN A 341 4.09 2.53 6.39
N TRP A 342 3.33 3.63 6.47
CA TRP A 342 3.20 4.43 7.69
C TRP A 342 2.43 3.68 8.78
N ALA A 343 1.28 3.07 8.44
CA ALA A 343 0.46 2.30 9.36
C ALA A 343 1.22 1.10 9.96
N TRP A 344 2.00 0.37 9.14
CA TRP A 344 2.80 -0.75 9.63
C TRP A 344 3.87 -0.30 10.62
N ARG A 345 4.58 0.80 10.35
CA ARG A 345 5.58 1.38 11.27
C ARG A 345 4.95 1.86 12.58
N LEU A 346 3.81 2.53 12.51
CA LEU A 346 3.06 2.93 13.71
C LEU A 346 2.55 1.73 14.49
N PHE A 347 2.10 0.68 13.80
CA PHE A 347 1.80 -0.60 14.43
C PHE A 347 3.07 -1.06 15.16
N LEU A 348 4.20 -1.33 14.49
CA LEU A 348 5.46 -1.77 15.10
C LEU A 348 5.94 -0.90 16.28
N ALA A 349 5.71 0.41 16.24
CA ALA A 349 6.06 1.32 17.33
C ALA A 349 5.12 1.19 18.55
N THR A 350 3.81 1.03 18.33
CA THR A 350 2.78 1.21 19.40
C THR A 350 2.09 -0.08 19.86
N GLY A 351 1.91 -1.04 18.97
CA GLY A 351 1.18 -2.30 19.20
C GLY A 351 -0.33 -2.15 19.04
N GLU A 352 -0.79 -0.97 18.63
CA GLU A 352 -2.22 -0.70 18.52
C GLU A 352 -2.83 -1.29 17.24
N PRO A 353 -3.89 -2.10 17.33
CA PRO A 353 -4.50 -2.74 16.16
C PRO A 353 -5.23 -1.77 15.23
N ARG A 354 -5.49 -0.51 15.65
CA ARG A 354 -6.14 0.49 14.79
C ARG A 354 -5.33 0.84 13.55
N PHE A 355 -4.01 0.80 13.64
CA PHE A 355 -3.15 1.03 12.49
C PHE A 355 -3.29 -0.11 11.46
N LEU A 356 -3.43 -1.35 11.96
CA LEU A 356 -3.68 -2.52 11.12
C LEU A 356 -5.09 -2.53 10.51
N ASP A 357 -6.09 -1.93 11.18
CA ASP A 357 -7.44 -1.76 10.62
C ASP A 357 -7.40 -0.84 9.38
N THR A 358 -6.64 0.27 9.46
CA THR A 358 -6.42 1.15 8.31
C THR A 358 -5.59 0.44 7.23
N TYR A 359 -4.49 -0.22 7.59
CA TYR A 359 -3.66 -0.99 6.66
C TYR A 359 -4.51 -1.99 5.86
N GLU A 360 -5.32 -2.80 6.55
CA GLU A 360 -6.18 -3.81 5.93
C GLU A 360 -7.21 -3.19 4.99
N THR A 361 -7.81 -2.07 5.39
CA THR A 361 -8.75 -1.31 4.56
C THR A 361 -8.07 -0.83 3.28
N VAL A 362 -6.87 -0.26 3.40
CA VAL A 362 -6.11 0.25 2.24
C VAL A 362 -5.69 -0.90 1.33
N LEU A 363 -5.12 -1.98 1.88
CA LEU A 363 -4.61 -3.13 1.13
C LEU A 363 -5.70 -3.75 0.25
N LEU A 364 -6.88 -4.01 0.83
CA LEU A 364 -7.95 -4.75 0.17
C LEU A 364 -8.87 -3.88 -0.69
N ASN A 365 -8.70 -2.56 -0.66
CA ASN A 365 -9.52 -1.62 -1.42
C ASN A 365 -8.64 -0.64 -2.22
N ALA A 366 -8.19 0.46 -1.61
CA ALA A 366 -7.48 1.55 -2.31
C ALA A 366 -6.19 1.11 -3.03
N TYR A 367 -5.49 0.11 -2.52
CA TYR A 367 -4.35 -0.49 -3.20
C TYR A 367 -4.78 -1.51 -4.25
N ALA A 368 -5.64 -2.47 -3.87
CA ALA A 368 -6.02 -3.60 -4.73
C ALA A 368 -6.70 -3.17 -6.03
N VAL A 369 -7.46 -2.08 -6.01
CA VAL A 369 -8.09 -1.53 -7.22
C VAL A 369 -7.04 -1.05 -8.25
N GLY A 370 -5.83 -0.72 -7.82
CA GLY A 370 -4.76 -0.20 -8.67
C GLY A 370 -4.24 -1.19 -9.73
N LEU A 371 -4.53 -2.48 -9.61
CA LEU A 371 -4.02 -3.54 -10.50
C LEU A 371 -5.15 -4.40 -11.08
N SER A 372 -5.13 -4.61 -12.40
CA SER A 372 -6.07 -5.47 -13.10
C SER A 372 -5.94 -6.94 -12.68
N ALA A 373 -7.02 -7.70 -12.83
CA ALA A 373 -7.05 -9.13 -12.54
C ALA A 373 -5.97 -9.91 -13.31
N ASP A 374 -5.67 -9.53 -14.55
CA ASP A 374 -4.65 -10.18 -15.39
C ASP A 374 -3.19 -9.78 -15.06
N GLY A 375 -3.01 -8.77 -14.20
CA GLY A 375 -1.73 -8.29 -13.70
C GLY A 375 -0.97 -7.34 -14.61
N THR A 376 -1.57 -6.88 -15.73
CA THR A 376 -0.88 -6.07 -16.76
C THR A 376 -1.51 -4.70 -17.05
N GLY A 377 -2.55 -4.34 -16.31
CA GLY A 377 -3.20 -3.03 -16.38
C GLY A 377 -3.24 -2.35 -15.01
N PHE A 378 -3.04 -1.03 -14.99
CA PHE A 378 -2.88 -0.25 -13.78
C PHE A 378 -3.79 0.97 -13.75
N PHE A 379 -4.25 1.35 -12.56
CA PHE A 379 -4.79 2.69 -12.31
C PHE A 379 -3.73 3.57 -11.62
N TYR A 380 -3.74 4.84 -12.01
CA TYR A 380 -2.99 5.87 -11.32
C TYR A 380 -3.88 6.47 -10.23
N ASP A 381 -4.98 7.13 -10.63
CA ASP A 381 -6.04 7.57 -9.74
C ASP A 381 -7.16 6.52 -9.57
N ASN A 382 -7.73 6.47 -8.38
CA ASN A 382 -8.70 5.45 -7.98
C ASN A 382 -9.99 6.11 -7.45
N PRO A 383 -10.93 6.49 -8.34
CA PRO A 383 -12.15 7.15 -7.92
C PRO A 383 -13.19 6.19 -7.37
N LEU A 384 -14.15 6.73 -6.62
CA LEU A 384 -15.27 6.01 -6.02
C LEU A 384 -16.56 6.15 -6.83
N GLN A 385 -16.51 6.90 -7.93
CA GLN A 385 -17.58 7.04 -8.90
C GLN A 385 -16.99 7.30 -10.29
N ARG A 386 -17.49 6.60 -11.31
CA ARG A 386 -17.28 6.95 -12.72
C ARG A 386 -18.63 6.97 -13.42
N ARG A 387 -18.90 8.05 -14.15
CA ARG A 387 -20.13 8.25 -14.92
C ARG A 387 -19.95 7.83 -16.38
N PRO A 388 -21.04 7.50 -17.10
CA PRO A 388 -20.95 7.17 -18.52
C PRO A 388 -20.42 8.33 -19.38
N ASP A 389 -20.69 9.57 -18.98
CA ASP A 389 -20.30 10.81 -19.67
C ASP A 389 -19.12 11.52 -18.99
N HIS A 390 -18.28 10.77 -18.28
CA HIS A 390 -17.07 11.31 -17.68
C HIS A 390 -16.06 11.70 -18.78
N HIS A 391 -15.71 12.99 -18.82
CA HIS A 391 -14.76 13.54 -19.80
C HIS A 391 -13.56 14.25 -19.14
N ALA A 392 -13.49 14.24 -17.81
CA ALA A 392 -12.41 14.90 -17.09
C ALA A 392 -11.08 14.16 -17.34
N ARG A 393 -10.00 14.93 -17.40
CA ARG A 393 -8.65 14.45 -17.71
C ARG A 393 -7.72 14.80 -16.56
N SER A 394 -6.80 13.90 -16.24
CA SER A 394 -5.68 14.17 -15.35
C SER A 394 -4.37 14.21 -16.15
N GLY A 395 -3.27 14.64 -15.53
CA GLY A 395 -1.95 14.56 -16.17
C GLY A 395 -1.53 13.11 -16.49
N ALA A 396 -2.10 12.12 -15.78
CA ALA A 396 -1.92 10.69 -15.99
C ALA A 396 -3.02 10.07 -16.89
N GLU A 397 -4.22 10.65 -16.91
CA GLU A 397 -5.38 10.26 -17.74
C GLU A 397 -5.70 11.32 -18.81
N THR A 398 -4.88 11.38 -19.87
CA THR A 398 -5.01 12.42 -20.91
C THR A 398 -6.26 12.29 -21.78
N GLU A 399 -6.88 11.11 -21.81
CA GLU A 399 -8.06 10.80 -22.64
C GLU A 399 -9.32 10.48 -21.83
N GLY A 400 -9.26 10.53 -20.48
CA GLY A 400 -10.41 10.20 -19.63
C GLY A 400 -10.84 8.73 -19.72
N GLU A 401 -9.89 7.83 -19.98
CA GLU A 401 -10.10 6.39 -20.10
C GLU A 401 -10.77 5.83 -18.83
N LEU A 402 -11.88 5.11 -18.96
CA LEU A 402 -12.59 4.54 -17.80
C LEU A 402 -11.87 3.34 -17.18
N MET A 403 -10.94 2.73 -17.90
CA MET A 403 -10.32 1.45 -17.58
C MET A 403 -8.82 1.59 -17.29
N ARG A 404 -8.25 0.56 -16.68
CA ARG A 404 -6.82 0.47 -16.37
C ARG A 404 -5.96 0.51 -17.64
N ARG A 405 -4.76 1.10 -17.54
CA ARG A 405 -3.80 1.30 -18.65
C ARG A 405 -2.61 0.36 -18.53
N PRO A 406 -1.98 -0.06 -19.63
CA PRO A 406 -0.81 -0.94 -19.55
C PRO A 406 0.42 -0.25 -18.95
N TRP A 407 0.58 1.06 -19.15
CA TRP A 407 1.69 1.84 -18.60
C TRP A 407 1.39 3.35 -18.64
N PHE A 408 2.28 4.16 -18.04
CA PHE A 408 2.15 5.62 -17.98
C PHE A 408 3.46 6.32 -18.35
N THR A 409 3.36 7.59 -18.77
CA THR A 409 4.55 8.44 -18.97
C THR A 409 5.21 8.83 -17.64
N CYS A 410 4.43 8.92 -16.55
CA CYS A 410 4.92 8.98 -15.17
C CYS A 410 4.56 7.63 -14.51
N PRO A 411 5.37 6.57 -14.63
CA PRO A 411 4.99 5.24 -14.17
C PRO A 411 5.41 5.04 -12.71
N CYS A 412 5.07 5.98 -11.82
CA CYS A 412 5.38 5.80 -10.39
C CYS A 412 4.68 4.55 -9.83
N CYS A 413 3.40 4.34 -10.16
CA CYS A 413 2.52 3.31 -9.62
C CYS A 413 2.92 1.86 -10.00
N PRO A 414 3.16 1.49 -11.28
CA PRO A 414 3.39 0.09 -11.63
C PRO A 414 4.62 -0.56 -10.97
N PRO A 415 5.82 0.06 -10.95
CA PRO A 415 6.97 -0.47 -10.19
C PRO A 415 6.73 -0.46 -8.67
N ASN A 416 5.93 0.48 -8.15
CA ASN A 416 5.59 0.53 -6.73
C ASN A 416 4.68 -0.67 -6.35
N ILE A 417 3.76 -1.05 -7.23
CA ILE A 417 2.96 -2.28 -7.09
C ILE A 417 3.85 -3.52 -7.10
N VAL A 418 4.85 -3.57 -8.00
CA VAL A 418 5.80 -4.70 -8.09
C VAL A 418 6.47 -4.96 -6.75
N ARG A 419 7.11 -3.96 -6.14
CA ARG A 419 7.80 -4.15 -4.86
C ARG A 419 6.85 -4.53 -3.72
N TRP A 420 5.70 -3.87 -3.64
CA TRP A 420 4.77 -4.07 -2.53
C TRP A 420 4.17 -5.48 -2.55
N MET A 421 3.77 -5.97 -3.73
CA MET A 421 3.27 -7.33 -3.87
C MET A 421 4.32 -8.36 -3.44
N SER A 422 5.58 -8.17 -3.83
CA SER A 422 6.64 -9.13 -3.53
C SER A 422 6.98 -9.24 -2.03
N GLU A 423 6.65 -8.23 -1.22
CA GLU A 423 6.94 -8.20 0.22
C GLU A 423 5.74 -8.42 1.16
N LEU A 424 4.56 -8.78 0.62
CA LEU A 424 3.33 -8.95 1.41
C LEU A 424 3.47 -9.86 2.65
N GLN A 425 4.32 -10.90 2.59
CA GLN A 425 4.54 -11.81 3.72
C GLN A 425 5.16 -11.12 4.94
N ASP A 426 5.93 -10.04 4.72
CA ASP A 426 6.66 -9.32 5.79
C ASP A 426 5.73 -8.51 6.69
N HIS A 427 4.45 -8.41 6.31
CA HIS A 427 3.42 -7.66 7.02
C HIS A 427 2.41 -8.58 7.73
N VAL A 428 2.58 -9.90 7.67
CA VAL A 428 1.58 -10.86 8.19
C VAL A 428 1.65 -11.02 9.70
N ALA A 429 2.85 -11.07 10.26
CA ALA A 429 3.06 -11.42 11.66
C ALA A 429 4.30 -10.77 12.26
N VAL A 430 4.29 -10.65 13.59
CA VAL A 430 5.42 -10.18 14.39
C VAL A 430 5.63 -11.09 15.59
N GLN A 431 6.86 -11.18 16.07
CA GLN A 431 7.18 -11.72 17.38
C GLN A 431 7.13 -10.58 18.41
N ASP A 432 6.37 -10.74 19.49
CA ASP A 432 6.31 -9.80 20.62
C ASP A 432 6.61 -10.54 21.93
N GLY A 433 7.84 -10.44 22.42
CA GLY A 433 8.30 -11.31 23.52
C GLY A 433 8.12 -12.79 23.15
N ASP A 434 7.36 -13.54 23.97
CA ASP A 434 7.04 -14.96 23.75
C ASP A 434 5.78 -15.19 22.89
N ASP A 435 5.17 -14.12 22.38
CA ASP A 435 3.93 -14.18 21.61
C ASP A 435 4.19 -14.10 20.10
N LEU A 436 3.61 -15.05 19.37
CA LEU A 436 3.40 -14.93 17.94
C LEU A 436 2.12 -14.11 17.69
N VAL A 437 2.29 -12.89 17.19
CA VAL A 437 1.20 -11.98 16.87
C VAL A 437 0.92 -12.00 15.36
N ILE A 438 -0.25 -12.50 14.99
CA ILE A 438 -0.76 -12.53 13.61
C ILE A 438 -1.54 -11.24 13.38
N ALA A 439 -0.93 -10.31 12.64
CA ALA A 439 -1.48 -8.99 12.32
C ALA A 439 -2.58 -9.07 11.26
N HIS A 440 -2.39 -9.92 10.24
CA HIS A 440 -3.37 -10.14 9.18
C HIS A 440 -3.67 -11.64 9.01
N ALA A 441 -4.96 -12.00 9.07
CA ALA A 441 -5.39 -13.36 8.78
C ALA A 441 -5.20 -13.65 7.29
N THR A 442 -4.33 -14.62 6.99
CA THR A 442 -4.07 -15.07 5.62
C THR A 442 -3.58 -16.51 5.64
N ALA A 443 -3.82 -17.26 4.55
CA ALA A 443 -3.38 -18.64 4.45
C ALA A 443 -1.85 -18.71 4.31
N CYS A 444 -1.18 -19.19 5.35
CA CYS A 444 0.28 -19.18 5.44
C CYS A 444 0.82 -20.22 6.42
N VAL A 445 2.14 -20.42 6.39
CA VAL A 445 2.89 -21.07 7.45
C VAL A 445 3.87 -20.07 8.04
N ILE A 446 3.88 -19.98 9.36
CA ILE A 446 4.78 -19.10 10.13
C ILE A 446 5.69 -19.98 10.99
N ARG A 447 6.99 -19.75 10.92
CA ARG A 447 8.02 -20.51 11.63
C ARG A 447 8.81 -19.59 12.55
N THR A 448 8.82 -19.90 13.84
CA THR A 448 9.54 -19.17 14.89
C THR A 448 10.35 -20.15 15.73
N ASP A 449 11.20 -19.69 16.63
CA ASP A 449 11.94 -20.61 17.51
C ASP A 449 10.99 -21.46 18.38
N ALA A 450 9.94 -20.84 18.92
CA ALA A 450 9.01 -21.46 19.85
C ALA A 450 7.93 -22.32 19.15
N LEU A 451 7.39 -21.84 18.02
CA LEU A 451 6.24 -22.43 17.33
C LEU A 451 6.42 -22.40 15.81
N ASP A 452 6.04 -23.49 15.15
CA ASP A 452 5.65 -23.46 13.73
C ASP A 452 4.14 -23.61 13.66
N VAL A 453 3.45 -22.71 12.95
CA VAL A 453 2.00 -22.73 12.81
C VAL A 453 1.57 -22.67 11.36
N ARG A 454 0.43 -23.31 11.04
CA ARG A 454 -0.31 -23.12 9.80
C ARG A 454 -1.56 -22.32 10.07
N VAL A 455 -1.74 -21.24 9.34
CA VAL A 455 -2.99 -20.48 9.31
C VAL A 455 -3.79 -20.95 8.10
N THR A 456 -4.97 -21.50 8.34
CA THR A 456 -5.94 -21.89 7.31
C THR A 456 -7.14 -20.98 7.40
N THR A 457 -7.45 -20.26 6.32
CA THR A 457 -8.58 -19.34 6.26
C THR A 457 -8.93 -19.01 4.80
N ALA A 458 -10.21 -18.71 4.54
CA ALA A 458 -10.67 -18.09 3.30
C ALA A 458 -10.84 -16.56 3.42
N TYR A 459 -10.31 -15.94 4.49
CA TYR A 459 -10.27 -14.50 4.65
C TYR A 459 -9.62 -13.83 3.43
N PRO A 460 -10.17 -12.71 2.91
CA PRO A 460 -11.23 -11.87 3.47
C PRO A 460 -12.67 -12.27 3.07
N TRP A 461 -12.88 -13.44 2.47
CA TRP A 461 -14.19 -13.88 2.00
C TRP A 461 -15.01 -14.57 3.09
N ASP A 462 -14.34 -15.14 4.08
CA ASP A 462 -14.97 -15.79 5.22
C ASP A 462 -14.23 -15.46 6.53
N GLY A 463 -14.95 -15.54 7.65
CA GLY A 463 -14.49 -15.14 8.98
C GLY A 463 -13.79 -16.25 9.75
N ALA A 464 -13.78 -17.49 9.26
CA ALA A 464 -13.14 -18.61 9.91
C ALA A 464 -11.62 -18.56 9.77
N VAL A 465 -10.92 -18.62 10.90
CA VAL A 465 -9.46 -18.66 10.98
C VAL A 465 -9.05 -19.80 11.90
N ARG A 466 -8.29 -20.77 11.38
CA ARG A 466 -7.67 -21.83 12.16
C ARG A 466 -6.16 -21.64 12.16
N VAL A 467 -5.56 -21.47 13.33
CA VAL A 467 -4.11 -21.43 13.54
C VAL A 467 -3.69 -22.73 14.21
N GLU A 468 -3.20 -23.68 13.42
CA GLU A 468 -2.78 -25.01 13.87
C GLU A 468 -1.28 -25.04 14.16
N VAL A 469 -0.90 -25.60 15.31
CA VAL A 469 0.49 -25.81 15.70
C VAL A 469 1.05 -27.04 15.01
N LEU A 470 2.03 -26.83 14.13
CA LEU A 470 2.75 -27.90 13.44
C LEU A 470 3.93 -28.42 14.27
N ARG A 471 4.60 -27.51 14.98
CA ARG A 471 5.72 -27.81 15.88
C ARG A 471 5.65 -26.89 17.08
N ALA A 472 5.95 -27.42 18.26
CA ALA A 472 6.15 -26.64 19.48
C ALA A 472 7.47 -27.02 20.15
N SER A 473 8.16 -26.03 20.71
CA SER A 473 9.36 -26.25 21.52
C SER A 473 9.07 -26.84 22.91
N GLY A 474 7.81 -26.79 23.35
CA GLY A 474 7.37 -27.15 24.70
C GLY A 474 7.40 -26.00 25.70
N ALA A 475 7.98 -24.86 25.35
CA ALA A 475 7.89 -23.63 26.14
C ALA A 475 6.47 -23.05 26.09
N GLN A 476 6.13 -22.25 27.11
CA GLN A 476 4.90 -21.47 27.10
C GLN A 476 5.04 -20.35 26.06
N ALA A 477 4.08 -20.25 25.15
CA ALA A 477 4.07 -19.22 24.10
C ALA A 477 2.63 -18.75 23.83
N GLY A 478 2.48 -17.51 23.39
CA GLY A 478 1.19 -16.97 22.96
C GLY A 478 0.97 -17.14 21.46
N ILE A 479 -0.24 -17.54 21.07
CA ILE A 479 -0.77 -17.29 19.73
C ILE A 479 -1.79 -16.17 19.87
N VAL A 480 -1.55 -15.07 19.15
CA VAL A 480 -2.35 -13.85 19.22
C VAL A 480 -2.86 -13.48 17.84
N LEU A 481 -4.17 -13.31 17.69
CA LEU A 481 -4.80 -12.90 16.43
C LEU A 481 -5.50 -11.55 16.63
N ARG A 482 -5.30 -10.61 15.68
CA ARG A 482 -6.05 -9.35 15.69
C ARG A 482 -7.56 -9.62 15.53
N ARG A 483 -8.39 -9.00 16.36
CA ARG A 483 -9.82 -8.79 16.07
C ARG A 483 -9.98 -7.46 15.32
N PRO A 484 -10.36 -7.47 14.03
CA PRO A 484 -10.50 -6.25 13.25
C PRO A 484 -11.53 -5.27 13.84
N GLY A 485 -11.31 -3.97 13.69
CA GLY A 485 -12.20 -2.92 14.24
C GLY A 485 -13.64 -2.95 13.70
N TRP A 486 -13.86 -3.55 12.53
CA TRP A 486 -15.20 -3.77 11.96
C TRP A 486 -15.96 -4.93 12.60
N CYS A 487 -15.26 -5.89 13.22
CA CYS A 487 -15.82 -7.09 13.79
C CYS A 487 -16.39 -6.80 15.19
N ARG A 488 -17.70 -6.92 15.35
CA ARG A 488 -18.41 -6.64 16.62
C ARG A 488 -18.69 -7.89 17.44
N SER A 489 -18.73 -9.04 16.80
CA SER A 489 -18.98 -10.34 17.41
C SER A 489 -17.95 -11.34 16.89
N ALA A 490 -17.35 -12.11 17.79
CA ALA A 490 -16.40 -13.15 17.44
C ALA A 490 -16.47 -14.26 18.48
N THR A 491 -16.12 -15.47 18.07
CA THR A 491 -15.90 -16.59 19.00
C THR A 491 -14.50 -17.13 18.82
N ALA A 492 -13.90 -17.64 19.89
CA ALA A 492 -12.57 -18.22 19.84
C ALA A 492 -12.47 -19.40 20.81
N SER A 493 -11.73 -20.42 20.41
CA SER A 493 -11.43 -21.57 21.27
C SER A 493 -10.07 -22.17 20.94
N VAL A 494 -9.41 -22.72 21.94
CA VAL A 494 -8.27 -23.63 21.73
C VAL A 494 -8.81 -25.05 21.66
N GLN A 495 -8.52 -25.73 20.57
CA GLN A 495 -8.78 -27.14 20.35
C GLN A 495 -7.48 -27.91 20.54
N GLY A 496 -7.45 -28.81 21.53
CA GLY A 496 -6.31 -29.69 21.79
C GLY A 496 -6.29 -30.89 20.83
N ALA A 497 -5.10 -31.42 20.57
CA ALA A 497 -4.95 -32.65 19.79
C ALA A 497 -5.65 -33.88 20.42
N ASP A 498 -5.95 -33.82 21.72
CA ASP A 498 -6.72 -34.80 22.49
C ASP A 498 -8.25 -34.66 22.34
N GLY A 499 -8.71 -33.66 21.58
CA GLY A 499 -10.12 -33.34 21.39
C GLY A 499 -10.72 -32.43 22.46
N ALA A 500 -9.94 -31.96 23.45
CA ALA A 500 -10.42 -30.99 24.42
C ALA A 500 -10.62 -29.60 23.76
N ALA A 501 -11.65 -28.87 24.18
CA ALA A 501 -11.88 -27.50 23.72
C ALA A 501 -12.00 -26.54 24.91
N ALA A 502 -11.30 -25.42 24.86
CA ALA A 502 -11.35 -24.37 25.86
C ALA A 502 -11.70 -23.04 25.20
N ALA A 503 -12.71 -22.33 25.73
CA ALA A 503 -13.07 -21.02 25.22
C ALA A 503 -11.95 -20.00 25.47
N VAL A 504 -11.76 -19.10 24.51
CA VAL A 504 -10.84 -17.95 24.58
C VAL A 504 -11.69 -16.69 24.50
N ASP A 505 -11.31 -15.64 25.25
CA ASP A 505 -11.97 -14.35 25.12
C ASP A 505 -11.67 -13.74 23.74
N ALA A 506 -12.65 -13.83 22.86
CA ALA A 506 -12.60 -13.25 21.52
C ALA A 506 -12.96 -11.76 21.52
N LEU A 507 -13.45 -11.22 22.65
CA LEU A 507 -14.00 -9.87 22.72
C LEU A 507 -13.21 -8.91 23.61
N SER A 508 -11.95 -9.25 23.92
CA SER A 508 -11.00 -8.43 24.68
C SER A 508 -11.00 -6.94 24.28
N SER A 509 -10.82 -6.04 25.25
CA SER A 509 -10.90 -4.60 25.01
C SER A 509 -9.76 -4.05 24.16
N ASP A 510 -8.58 -4.69 24.21
CA ASP A 510 -7.39 -4.34 23.42
C ASP A 510 -7.46 -4.84 21.97
N ARG A 511 -8.52 -5.60 21.61
CA ARG A 511 -8.78 -6.20 20.30
C ARG A 511 -7.75 -7.25 19.86
N TRP A 512 -7.07 -7.89 20.80
CA TRP A 512 -6.20 -9.04 20.56
C TRP A 512 -6.81 -10.31 21.15
N ILE A 513 -7.08 -11.30 20.29
CA ILE A 513 -7.56 -12.64 20.70
C ILE A 513 -6.33 -13.47 21.05
N ARG A 514 -6.15 -13.77 22.33
CA ARG A 514 -4.89 -14.32 22.87
C ARG A 514 -5.11 -15.66 23.56
N ALA A 515 -4.31 -16.65 23.18
CA ALA A 515 -4.18 -17.89 23.91
C ALA A 515 -2.70 -18.13 24.25
N THR A 516 -2.37 -18.17 25.54
CA THR A 516 -1.01 -18.43 26.02
C THR A 516 -0.97 -19.73 26.81
N ARG A 517 -0.18 -20.69 26.34
CA ARG A 517 -0.04 -22.02 26.97
C ARG A 517 1.23 -22.73 26.50
N ALA A 518 1.53 -23.87 27.13
CA ALA A 518 2.41 -24.86 26.52
C ALA A 518 1.62 -25.57 25.42
N TRP A 519 2.04 -25.37 24.17
CA TRP A 519 1.40 -25.93 22.98
C TRP A 519 1.97 -27.32 22.66
N ALA A 520 1.13 -28.19 22.13
CA ALA A 520 1.53 -29.44 21.49
C ALA A 520 1.25 -29.38 19.98
N ALA A 521 1.98 -30.17 19.19
CA ALA A 521 1.67 -30.33 17.77
C ALA A 521 0.24 -30.89 17.61
N GLY A 522 -0.55 -30.31 16.71
CA GLY A 522 -1.96 -30.62 16.49
C GLY A 522 -2.94 -29.76 17.30
N ASP A 523 -2.48 -29.02 18.31
CA ASP A 523 -3.30 -28.00 18.95
C ASP A 523 -3.64 -26.88 17.96
N ALA A 524 -4.79 -26.22 18.12
CA ALA A 524 -5.17 -25.10 17.27
C ALA A 524 -5.95 -24.01 18.01
N LEU A 525 -5.66 -22.76 17.69
CA LEU A 525 -6.55 -21.64 17.98
C LEU A 525 -7.54 -21.51 16.81
N VAL A 526 -8.83 -21.68 17.08
CA VAL A 526 -9.91 -21.51 16.11
C VAL A 526 -10.71 -20.27 16.46
N VAL A 527 -10.85 -19.37 15.49
CA VAL A 527 -11.54 -18.09 15.62
C VAL A 527 -12.58 -17.96 14.52
N GLU A 528 -13.79 -17.54 14.89
CA GLU A 528 -14.85 -17.16 13.97
C GLU A 528 -15.15 -15.68 14.13
N LEU A 529 -14.83 -14.90 13.10
CA LEU A 529 -15.14 -13.46 13.03
C LEU A 529 -16.49 -13.27 12.34
N ASP A 530 -17.47 -12.65 13.00
CA ASP A 530 -18.77 -12.39 12.37
C ASP A 530 -18.65 -11.32 11.28
N MET A 531 -19.00 -11.66 10.03
CA MET A 531 -18.86 -10.82 8.83
C MET A 531 -20.22 -10.46 8.19
N PRO A 532 -21.08 -9.68 8.86
CA PRO A 532 -22.33 -9.24 8.28
C PRO A 532 -22.09 -8.25 7.12
N VAL A 533 -23.06 -8.17 6.20
CA VAL A 533 -23.14 -7.07 5.24
C VAL A 533 -23.58 -5.81 5.99
N ARG A 534 -22.85 -4.70 5.81
CA ARG A 534 -23.04 -3.45 6.55
C ARG A 534 -23.25 -2.29 5.59
N ALA A 535 -24.16 -1.39 5.95
CA ALA A 535 -24.22 -0.05 5.38
C ALA A 535 -23.27 0.87 6.16
N LEU A 536 -22.45 1.63 5.44
CA LEU A 536 -21.56 2.66 5.99
C LEU A 536 -22.13 4.03 5.63
N GLY A 537 -22.46 4.84 6.65
CA GLY A 537 -22.97 6.19 6.47
C GLY A 537 -21.88 7.23 6.25
N SER A 538 -22.25 8.35 5.64
CA SER A 538 -21.37 9.51 5.49
C SER A 538 -21.37 10.40 6.73
N HIS A 539 -20.21 10.96 7.08
CA HIS A 539 -20.10 11.96 8.15
C HIS A 539 -20.86 13.24 7.75
N PRO A 540 -21.60 13.92 8.67
CA PRO A 540 -22.44 15.06 8.30
C PRO A 540 -21.71 16.24 7.65
N HIS A 541 -20.41 16.43 7.95
CA HIS A 541 -19.58 17.46 7.33
C HIS A 541 -19.03 17.08 5.94
N LEU A 542 -19.13 15.81 5.53
CA LEU A 542 -18.67 15.35 4.23
C LEU A 542 -19.80 15.60 3.22
N ASP A 543 -19.76 16.77 2.58
CA ASP A 543 -20.84 17.24 1.71
C ASP A 543 -21.05 16.33 0.49
N ALA A 544 -19.95 15.87 -0.12
CA ALA A 544 -19.96 15.13 -1.38
C ALA A 544 -20.66 13.76 -1.35
N THR A 545 -20.89 13.19 -0.16
CA THR A 545 -21.56 11.88 -0.01
C THR A 545 -22.72 11.94 0.99
N ARG A 546 -23.18 13.15 1.33
CA ARG A 546 -24.34 13.34 2.19
C ARG A 546 -25.56 12.62 1.60
N GLY A 547 -26.33 11.97 2.47
CA GLY A 547 -27.52 11.22 2.04
C GLY A 547 -27.19 10.00 1.18
N SER A 548 -25.97 9.46 1.26
CA SER A 548 -25.55 8.23 0.58
C SER A 548 -24.99 7.23 1.57
N LEU A 549 -24.97 5.96 1.16
CA LEU A 549 -24.48 4.81 1.91
C LEU A 549 -23.51 4.02 1.04
N ALA A 550 -22.39 3.58 1.62
CA ALA A 550 -21.53 2.57 1.02
C ALA A 550 -21.85 1.20 1.61
N VAL A 551 -21.54 0.12 0.89
CA VAL A 551 -21.76 -1.25 1.35
C VAL A 551 -20.40 -1.90 1.62
N ALA A 552 -20.29 -2.59 2.76
CA ALA A 552 -19.08 -3.33 3.12
C ALA A 552 -19.40 -4.68 3.76
N ARG A 553 -18.53 -5.66 3.58
CA ARG A 553 -18.55 -6.93 4.32
C ARG A 553 -17.13 -7.27 4.76
N GLY A 554 -16.94 -7.45 6.06
CA GLY A 554 -15.58 -7.51 6.61
C GLY A 554 -14.79 -6.23 6.29
N PRO A 555 -13.53 -6.36 5.80
CA PRO A 555 -12.71 -5.23 5.37
C PRO A 555 -12.99 -4.76 3.93
N ILE A 556 -13.85 -5.45 3.19
CA ILE A 556 -14.06 -5.19 1.76
C ILE A 556 -15.18 -4.18 1.57
N VAL A 557 -14.88 -3.09 0.85
CA VAL A 557 -15.84 -2.13 0.33
C VAL A 557 -16.34 -2.63 -1.04
N PHE A 558 -17.63 -2.53 -1.26
CA PHE A 558 -18.27 -2.96 -2.49
C PHE A 558 -18.69 -1.77 -3.36
N ALA A 559 -18.77 -2.01 -4.66
CA ALA A 559 -19.25 -1.08 -5.67
C ALA A 559 -20.30 -1.75 -6.56
N VAL A 560 -21.16 -0.96 -7.19
CA VAL A 560 -22.06 -1.41 -8.26
C VAL A 560 -21.49 -0.97 -9.61
N GLU A 561 -21.35 -1.90 -10.54
CA GLU A 561 -21.02 -1.62 -11.95
C GLU A 561 -22.30 -1.63 -12.79
N GLN A 562 -22.35 -0.82 -13.85
CA GLN A 562 -23.56 -0.70 -14.68
C GLN A 562 -24.01 -2.01 -15.31
N GLU A 563 -23.08 -2.91 -15.62
CA GLU A 563 -23.39 -4.23 -16.20
C GLU A 563 -24.08 -5.18 -15.21
N ASP A 564 -23.98 -4.91 -13.90
CA ASP A 564 -24.56 -5.73 -12.83
C ASP A 564 -25.85 -5.15 -12.24
N ALA A 565 -26.36 -4.06 -12.82
CA ALA A 565 -27.54 -3.35 -12.32
C ALA A 565 -28.67 -3.39 -13.35
N GLY A 566 -29.88 -3.79 -12.93
CA GLY A 566 -31.08 -3.76 -13.77
C GLY A 566 -31.62 -2.36 -14.10
N ALA A 567 -30.94 -1.29 -13.67
CA ALA A 567 -31.28 0.11 -13.91
C ALA A 567 -29.97 0.93 -14.00
N PRO A 568 -30.02 2.19 -14.49
CA PRO A 568 -28.88 3.09 -14.40
C PRO A 568 -28.35 3.19 -12.97
N VAL A 569 -27.04 3.08 -12.77
CA VAL A 569 -26.45 3.09 -11.40
C VAL A 569 -26.76 4.37 -10.62
N ASP A 570 -26.97 5.48 -11.34
CA ASP A 570 -27.38 6.76 -10.76
C ASP A 570 -28.80 6.74 -10.18
N ASP A 571 -29.68 5.87 -10.69
CA ASP A 571 -31.08 5.76 -10.26
C ASP A 571 -31.27 4.85 -9.04
N LEU A 572 -30.22 4.16 -8.60
CA LEU A 572 -30.30 3.21 -7.50
C LEU A 572 -30.41 3.93 -6.14
N LEU A 573 -31.27 3.39 -5.28
CA LEU A 573 -31.46 3.82 -3.90
C LEU A 573 -31.25 2.63 -2.97
N LEU A 574 -30.57 2.86 -1.84
CA LEU A 574 -30.28 1.87 -0.82
C LEU A 574 -30.99 2.21 0.50
N ASP A 575 -31.86 1.31 0.97
CA ASP A 575 -32.30 1.29 2.36
C ASP A 575 -31.42 0.30 3.14
N PRO A 576 -30.83 0.66 4.30
CA PRO A 576 -30.04 -0.27 5.09
C PRO A 576 -30.75 -1.60 5.40
N ARG A 577 -32.09 -1.59 5.48
CA ARG A 577 -32.90 -2.79 5.70
C ARG A 577 -32.82 -3.78 4.55
N ASP A 578 -32.57 -3.31 3.33
CA ASP A 578 -32.45 -4.16 2.13
C ASP A 578 -31.21 -5.07 2.23
N LEU A 579 -30.18 -4.66 2.99
CA LEU A 579 -28.97 -5.45 3.19
C LEU A 579 -29.17 -6.70 4.07
N ALA A 580 -30.24 -6.75 4.87
CA ALA A 580 -30.56 -7.94 5.66
C ALA A 580 -30.89 -9.17 4.79
N ALA A 581 -31.34 -8.93 3.56
CA ALA A 581 -31.63 -9.97 2.56
C ALA A 581 -30.48 -10.16 1.55
N ALA A 582 -29.36 -9.44 1.71
CA ALA A 582 -28.20 -9.58 0.83
C ALA A 582 -27.65 -11.00 0.91
N ARG A 583 -27.28 -11.56 -0.25
CA ARG A 583 -26.70 -12.91 -0.34
C ARG A 583 -25.34 -12.85 -1.00
N THR A 584 -24.39 -13.60 -0.46
CA THR A 584 -23.11 -13.83 -1.11
C THR A 584 -23.32 -14.69 -2.35
N VAL A 585 -22.80 -14.27 -3.49
CA VAL A 585 -22.83 -15.00 -4.75
C VAL A 585 -21.41 -15.10 -5.32
N PRO A 586 -21.12 -16.08 -6.20
CA PRO A 586 -19.84 -16.13 -6.90
C PRO A 586 -19.59 -14.84 -7.69
N LEU A 587 -18.31 -14.46 -7.85
CA LEU A 587 -17.94 -13.29 -8.63
C LEU A 587 -18.37 -13.42 -10.11
N PRO A 588 -18.90 -12.35 -10.73
CA PRO A 588 -19.30 -12.33 -12.14
C PRO A 588 -18.11 -12.14 -13.10
N LEU A 589 -16.93 -12.68 -12.76
CA LEU A 589 -15.73 -12.62 -13.60
C LEU A 589 -15.41 -14.01 -14.16
N ALA A 590 -15.33 -14.14 -15.49
CA ALA A 590 -14.71 -15.30 -16.11
C ALA A 590 -13.23 -15.30 -15.73
N ALA A 591 -12.79 -16.29 -14.94
CA ALA A 591 -11.51 -16.32 -14.22
C ALA A 591 -10.36 -15.52 -14.87
N PRO A 592 -9.85 -14.50 -14.15
CA PRO A 592 -8.40 -14.27 -14.11
C PRO A 592 -7.88 -14.03 -12.68
N TRP A 593 -8.70 -14.22 -11.63
CA TRP A 593 -8.28 -14.12 -10.21
C TRP A 593 -7.48 -15.34 -9.71
N GLY A 594 -6.83 -16.06 -10.63
CA GLY A 594 -6.20 -17.37 -10.43
C GLY A 594 -6.96 -18.46 -11.15
N ALA A 595 -6.25 -19.36 -11.83
CA ALA A 595 -6.85 -20.58 -12.34
C ALA A 595 -7.21 -21.49 -11.15
N VAL A 596 -8.47 -21.90 -11.05
CA VAL A 596 -8.83 -23.08 -10.26
C VAL A 596 -8.29 -24.28 -11.02
N ALA A 597 -7.14 -24.80 -10.60
CA ALA A 597 -6.69 -26.11 -11.06
C ALA A 597 -7.44 -27.25 -10.32
N ASP A 598 -8.10 -26.96 -9.20
CA ASP A 598 -8.73 -27.97 -8.34
C ASP A 598 -10.17 -27.59 -7.92
N PRO A 599 -11.20 -28.36 -8.34
CA PRO A 599 -12.58 -28.23 -7.87
C PRO A 599 -12.79 -28.38 -6.35
N ALA A 600 -11.76 -28.76 -5.58
CA ALA A 600 -11.78 -28.85 -4.13
C ALA A 600 -11.45 -27.54 -3.38
N ASP A 601 -11.05 -26.46 -4.07
CA ASP A 601 -10.66 -25.16 -3.47
C ASP A 601 -11.78 -24.10 -3.61
N PRO A 602 -12.46 -23.68 -2.53
CA PRO A 602 -13.66 -22.86 -2.61
C PRO A 602 -13.38 -21.37 -2.92
N ALA A 603 -13.73 -21.00 -4.15
CA ALA A 603 -14.12 -19.69 -4.70
C ALA A 603 -13.07 -18.53 -4.76
N PRO A 604 -12.87 -17.90 -5.95
CA PRO A 604 -11.94 -16.79 -6.17
C PRO A 604 -12.46 -15.42 -5.65
N GLY A 605 -13.30 -15.45 -4.61
CA GLY A 605 -13.96 -14.29 -4.00
C GLY A 605 -15.49 -14.30 -4.10
N ILE A 606 -16.13 -13.31 -3.47
CA ILE A 606 -17.61 -13.19 -3.40
C ILE A 606 -18.09 -11.81 -3.85
N ALA A 607 -19.28 -11.79 -4.48
CA ALA A 607 -20.10 -10.61 -4.73
C ALA A 607 -21.35 -10.65 -3.84
N LEU A 608 -22.12 -9.55 -3.81
CA LEU A 608 -23.35 -9.43 -3.03
C LEU A 608 -24.54 -9.20 -3.96
N ALA A 609 -25.43 -10.20 -4.05
CA ALA A 609 -26.73 -10.02 -4.69
C ALA A 609 -27.67 -9.31 -3.70
N VAL A 610 -28.22 -8.17 -4.13
CA VAL A 610 -29.11 -7.32 -3.35
C VAL A 610 -30.32 -6.90 -4.18
N ARG A 611 -31.41 -6.57 -3.51
CA ARG A 611 -32.58 -5.95 -4.14
C ARG A 611 -32.64 -4.50 -3.68
N LEU A 612 -32.27 -3.59 -4.57
CA LEU A 612 -32.27 -2.15 -4.31
C LEU A 612 -33.61 -1.55 -4.74
N ARG A 613 -33.79 -0.27 -4.44
CA ARG A 613 -34.93 0.49 -4.95
C ARG A 613 -34.47 1.34 -6.12
N ARG A 614 -35.43 1.76 -6.94
CA ARG A 614 -35.19 2.70 -8.04
C ARG A 614 -35.80 4.04 -7.70
N ALA A 615 -35.09 5.13 -7.98
CA ALA A 615 -35.71 6.45 -8.02
C ALA A 615 -36.79 6.49 -9.11
N LEU A 616 -37.88 7.23 -8.87
CA LEU A 616 -38.81 7.58 -9.96
C LEU A 616 -38.07 8.41 -11.03
N PRO A 617 -38.55 8.39 -12.29
CA PRO A 617 -37.98 9.21 -13.35
C PRO A 617 -37.84 10.67 -12.92
N ALA A 618 -36.65 11.25 -13.17
CA ALA A 618 -36.41 12.66 -12.90
C ALA A 618 -37.33 13.54 -13.77
N PRO A 619 -37.79 14.69 -13.25
CA PRO A 619 -38.46 15.68 -14.07
C PRO A 619 -37.50 16.24 -15.13
N ASP A 620 -38.03 16.77 -16.23
CA ASP A 620 -37.23 17.40 -17.29
C ASP A 620 -36.48 18.67 -16.80
N GLU A 621 -36.94 19.25 -15.70
CA GLU A 621 -36.32 20.42 -15.08
C GLU A 621 -35.07 20.05 -14.27
N LEU A 622 -33.96 20.77 -14.49
CA LEU A 622 -32.71 20.55 -13.76
C LEU A 622 -32.83 20.86 -12.24
N TYR A 623 -33.68 21.82 -11.88
CA TYR A 623 -33.91 22.26 -10.50
C TYR A 623 -35.41 22.33 -10.21
N PRO A 624 -36.10 21.19 -10.03
CA PRO A 624 -37.54 21.18 -9.79
C PRO A 624 -37.87 21.83 -8.44
N GLU A 625 -38.94 22.63 -8.39
CA GLU A 625 -39.44 23.22 -7.14
C GLU A 625 -39.96 22.12 -6.18
N VAL A 626 -39.49 22.13 -4.94
CA VAL A 626 -40.01 21.25 -3.88
C VAL A 626 -41.19 21.95 -3.22
N VAL A 627 -42.41 21.58 -3.60
CA VAL A 627 -43.64 22.16 -3.06
C VAL A 627 -43.99 21.48 -1.71
N PRO A 628 -44.20 22.23 -0.62
CA PRO A 628 -44.61 21.63 0.66
C PRO A 628 -45.90 20.80 0.49
N GLY A 629 -45.84 19.51 0.85
CA GLY A 629 -46.96 18.57 0.71
C GLY A 629 -46.92 17.72 -0.57
N THR A 630 -46.01 17.99 -1.51
CA THR A 630 -45.60 17.00 -2.50
C THR A 630 -44.40 16.24 -1.95
N THR A 631 -44.48 14.90 -1.86
CA THR A 631 -43.31 14.11 -1.50
C THR A 631 -42.29 14.24 -2.64
N ALA A 632 -41.02 14.54 -2.30
CA ALA A 632 -39.89 14.34 -3.20
C ALA A 632 -40.01 12.96 -3.87
N PRO A 633 -39.52 12.76 -5.11
CA PRO A 633 -39.89 11.60 -5.91
C PRO A 633 -39.71 10.32 -5.10
N ALA A 634 -40.85 9.67 -4.82
CA ALA A 634 -40.90 8.41 -4.10
C ALA A 634 -39.99 7.40 -4.80
N ALA A 635 -39.50 6.40 -4.08
CA ALA A 635 -38.91 5.25 -4.75
C ALA A 635 -40.00 4.50 -5.54
N SER A 636 -39.65 3.95 -6.69
CA SER A 636 -40.49 2.93 -7.35
C SER A 636 -40.79 1.80 -6.37
N ALA A 637 -42.02 1.29 -6.39
CA ALA A 637 -42.39 0.12 -5.61
C ALA A 637 -41.68 -1.16 -6.10
N ASP A 638 -41.26 -1.18 -7.37
CA ASP A 638 -40.60 -2.32 -7.97
C ASP A 638 -39.10 -2.33 -7.58
N PRO A 639 -38.63 -3.38 -6.87
CA PRO A 639 -37.23 -3.53 -6.55
C PRO A 639 -36.40 -3.81 -7.80
N VAL A 640 -35.15 -3.35 -7.80
CA VAL A 640 -34.15 -3.60 -8.83
C VAL A 640 -33.13 -4.59 -8.28
N ASP A 641 -32.98 -5.70 -8.98
CA ASP A 641 -31.91 -6.64 -8.65
C ASP A 641 -30.56 -6.03 -9.10
N ALA A 642 -29.58 -6.09 -8.20
CA ALA A 642 -28.23 -5.64 -8.46
C ALA A 642 -27.22 -6.61 -7.83
N VAL A 643 -26.06 -6.74 -8.47
CA VAL A 643 -24.90 -7.42 -7.89
C VAL A 643 -23.83 -6.38 -7.58
N LEU A 644 -23.44 -6.30 -6.31
CA LEU A 644 -22.33 -5.47 -5.89
C LEU A 644 -21.07 -6.32 -5.88
N VAL A 645 -20.01 -5.84 -6.51
CA VAL A 645 -18.69 -6.48 -6.55
C VAL A 645 -17.73 -5.78 -5.59
N PRO A 646 -16.70 -6.45 -5.06
CA PRO A 646 -15.64 -5.76 -4.33
C PRO A 646 -15.08 -4.62 -5.18
N TYR A 647 -14.89 -3.44 -4.58
CA TYR A 647 -14.40 -2.24 -5.27
C TYR A 647 -13.08 -2.48 -6.02
N ALA A 648 -12.21 -3.31 -5.44
CA ALA A 648 -10.96 -3.74 -6.06
C ALA A 648 -11.13 -4.39 -7.45
N LEU A 649 -12.31 -4.95 -7.75
CA LEU A 649 -12.60 -5.69 -8.99
C LEU A 649 -13.16 -4.82 -10.11
N TRP A 650 -13.58 -3.59 -9.81
CA TRP A 650 -14.13 -2.70 -10.83
C TRP A 650 -13.16 -2.52 -11.99
N GLY A 651 -13.70 -2.34 -13.21
CA GLY A 651 -12.90 -2.05 -14.40
C GLY A 651 -12.07 -3.22 -14.91
N ASN A 652 -12.52 -4.46 -14.65
CA ASN A 652 -11.98 -5.70 -15.23
C ASN A 652 -12.88 -6.30 -16.33
N ARG A 653 -14.01 -5.66 -16.64
CA ARG A 653 -15.00 -6.12 -17.61
C ARG A 653 -15.36 -5.00 -18.59
N SER A 654 -16.60 -4.51 -18.57
CA SER A 654 -17.07 -3.51 -19.51
C SER A 654 -16.70 -2.10 -19.03
N PRO A 655 -16.38 -1.17 -19.95
CA PRO A 655 -16.23 0.24 -19.62
C PRO A 655 -17.61 0.86 -19.36
N GLY A 656 -18.16 0.65 -18.16
CA GLY A 656 -19.46 1.14 -17.72
C GLY A 656 -19.36 2.16 -16.59
N ALA A 657 -20.49 2.67 -16.11
CA ALA A 657 -20.51 3.47 -14.89
C ALA A 657 -20.26 2.60 -13.64
N MET A 658 -19.73 3.22 -12.59
CA MET A 658 -19.60 2.58 -11.28
C MET A 658 -19.78 3.56 -10.15
N ARG A 659 -20.25 3.04 -9.01
CA ARG A 659 -20.39 3.81 -7.79
C ARG A 659 -20.17 2.97 -6.53
N VAL A 660 -19.47 3.57 -5.56
CA VAL A 660 -19.36 3.05 -4.18
C VAL A 660 -20.47 3.60 -3.29
N TRP A 661 -20.74 4.91 -3.37
CA TRP A 661 -21.75 5.60 -2.57
C TRP A 661 -23.12 5.60 -3.25
N ILE A 662 -24.03 4.74 -2.81
CA ILE A 662 -25.40 4.65 -3.34
C ILE A 662 -26.29 5.61 -2.55
N ARG A 663 -27.17 6.36 -3.24
CA ARG A 663 -28.09 7.29 -2.57
C ARG A 663 -28.96 6.54 -1.56
N ALA A 664 -29.12 7.08 -0.37
CA ALA A 664 -30.01 6.50 0.63
C ALA A 664 -31.46 6.65 0.18
N ALA A 665 -32.26 5.61 0.36
CA ALA A 665 -33.72 5.75 0.27
C ALA A 665 -34.21 6.61 1.44
N ASP A 666 -35.17 7.50 1.18
CA ASP A 666 -35.86 8.24 2.23
C ASP A 666 -36.58 7.22 3.16
N PRO A 667 -36.28 7.18 4.47
CA PRO A 667 -36.94 6.25 5.38
C PRO A 667 -38.45 6.49 5.53
N GLY A 668 -38.96 7.66 5.10
CA GLY A 668 -40.36 8.05 5.23
C GLY A 668 -40.67 8.74 6.55
#